data_AF-A0A8G1RM93-F1
#
_entry.id   AF-A0A8G1RM93-F1
#
_cell.length_a   1.000
_cell.length_b   1.000
_cell.length_c   1.000
_cell.angle_alpha   90.00
_cell.angle_beta   90.00
_cell.angle_gamma   90.00
#
_symmetry.space_group_name_H-M   'P 1'
#
loop_
_entity.id
_entity.type
_entity.pdbx_description
1 polymer ?
#
loop_
_entity_poly.entity_id
_entity_poly.type
_entity_poly.pdbx_seq_one_letter_code
_entity_poly.pdbx_strand_id
1 'polypeptide(L)'
;MLTSSNTSRAAVRSMASLTRAVSSSSPAAAAAFAARSPAALSSRRLLASNSRVMQQFPRLQSLNSTSSKRAFGTTVRMSSATRIETDAFGEIQPQDRMPEAVVKAFGVLKGAAATVNMKFGLDRLVISNRAIEILGGEKGSKKPVHPNDHVNMSASSNDSFPTAMHIAAVVELENTLLPAMQSLRDALQVKVEKFDKIIKIGRTHLQDATPLTLGQEFSGYVAQLDRNIERVQASIPHLRYLAQGGTAVGTGLNTFKGFDEAIAAEVTKMTGTQFYTAPNKFEVLAAHDSVVEASGSLNTLAGSLFKIAQDIRYLGSGPRCGLGELSLPENEPGSSIMPGKVNPTQCESLTMVCAQVMGNHVAATIGGMNGQFELNVFKPVMIRNLLHSVRILADGMKSFEKNLVHGLEANEPRINALLHESLMLVTCLNPVIGYDMASKVAKNAHKKGLTLKQSAMELKALSEEDFDKYPTTNENDNTTNTDPLLFPTTLVSPDVTAALPETYTIRPLRRSDYQRGYLDVLRVLTTVGDITAAQWDARYDWIASRNDEYYLLVICDGAGRVVGTGSLIVERKFIHALGMVGHIEDIAVDKDQQGKKLGLRLIQALDFVAEKVGCYKTILDCSESNEGFYLKCGFKRAGLEMAHYY
;
A
#
# COMPACT_ATOMS: atom_id res chain seq x y z
N MET A 1 38.38 45.28 -21.84
CA MET A 1 37.49 45.97 -22.81
C MET A 1 36.27 45.07 -22.96
N LEU A 2 35.17 45.33 -22.23
CA LEU A 2 33.97 46.07 -22.71
C LEU A 2 33.28 45.29 -23.84
N THR A 3 32.03 44.80 -23.74
CA THR A 3 30.79 45.44 -23.25
C THR A 3 29.64 44.43 -22.96
N SER A 4 28.89 44.68 -21.86
CA SER A 4 27.42 44.61 -21.58
C SER A 4 26.50 43.52 -22.19
N SER A 5 25.41 43.03 -21.58
CA SER A 5 24.80 43.10 -20.23
C SER A 5 23.47 42.31 -20.21
N ASN A 6 23.16 41.68 -19.07
CA ASN A 6 21.85 41.50 -18.41
C ASN A 6 20.61 40.94 -19.14
N THR A 7 20.16 39.77 -18.66
CA THR A 7 18.81 39.35 -18.18
C THR A 7 18.83 37.81 -18.29
N SER A 8 18.41 36.96 -17.35
CA SER A 8 17.35 37.02 -16.36
C SER A 8 17.67 36.05 -15.20
N ARG A 9 17.84 36.59 -13.99
CA ARG A 9 17.60 35.83 -12.75
C ARG A 9 16.10 35.82 -12.50
N ALA A 10 15.41 34.85 -13.10
CA ALA A 10 14.05 34.50 -12.76
C ALA A 10 14.07 33.04 -12.29
N ALA A 11 13.35 32.75 -11.20
CA ALA A 11 13.12 31.43 -10.59
C ALA A 11 13.83 31.10 -9.26
N VAL A 12 14.26 32.08 -8.45
CA VAL A 12 14.41 31.84 -6.99
C VAL A 12 14.08 33.12 -6.22
N ARG A 13 12.80 33.31 -5.86
CA ARG A 13 12.26 34.11 -4.73
C ARG A 13 10.77 34.36 -4.94
N SER A 14 9.95 33.44 -4.46
CA SER A 14 8.53 33.66 -4.16
C SER A 14 8.25 33.00 -2.82
N MET A 15 7.44 33.66 -1.99
CA MET A 15 7.10 33.36 -0.58
C MET A 15 7.98 34.00 0.49
N ALA A 16 8.10 35.32 0.43
CA ALA A 16 8.10 36.15 1.64
C ALA A 16 7.59 37.56 1.28
N SER A 17 6.86 38.16 2.20
CA SER A 17 6.31 39.53 2.20
C SER A 17 5.05 39.80 1.37
N LEU A 18 3.91 39.86 2.06
CA LEU A 18 2.85 40.85 1.81
C LEU A 18 2.25 41.25 3.16
N THR A 19 2.97 42.10 3.87
CA THR A 19 2.46 42.93 4.96
C THR A 19 2.78 44.38 4.62
N ARG A 20 1.76 45.23 4.76
CA ARG A 20 1.78 46.71 4.72
C ARG A 20 2.01 47.39 3.37
N ALA A 21 0.92 47.93 2.82
CA ALA A 21 0.69 49.38 2.80
C ALA A 21 -0.74 49.65 2.33
N VAL A 22 -1.55 50.35 3.12
CA VAL A 22 -2.33 51.53 2.68
C VAL A 22 -2.71 52.31 3.94
N SER A 23 -2.19 53.53 4.07
CA SER A 23 -2.68 54.58 4.97
C SER A 23 -2.84 55.86 4.18
N SER A 24 -3.88 56.62 4.55
CA SER A 24 -4.21 58.04 4.29
C SER A 24 -4.76 58.46 2.92
N SER A 25 -6.08 58.74 2.87
CA SER A 25 -6.61 60.12 2.67
C SER A 25 -8.17 60.20 2.72
N SER A 26 -8.72 60.50 3.91
CA SER A 26 -9.81 61.47 4.28
C SER A 26 -11.21 61.53 3.56
N PRO A 27 -12.24 62.24 4.08
CA PRO A 27 -13.36 61.62 4.82
C PRO A 27 -14.78 62.08 4.40
N ALA A 28 -15.83 61.31 4.70
CA ALA A 28 -17.19 61.87 4.88
C ALA A 28 -18.13 60.88 5.58
N ALA A 29 -18.97 61.43 6.46
CA ALA A 29 -20.18 60.87 7.08
C ALA A 29 -19.99 59.90 8.27
N ALA A 30 -19.60 60.48 9.41
CA ALA A 30 -20.02 60.01 10.74
C ALA A 30 -20.72 61.18 11.46
N ALA A 31 -22.04 61.05 11.69
CA ALA A 31 -22.78 61.86 12.64
C ALA A 31 -24.08 61.14 13.02
N ALA A 32 -24.15 60.64 14.27
CA ALA A 32 -25.30 60.61 15.17
C ALA A 32 -25.03 59.53 16.25
N PHE A 33 -24.34 59.89 17.33
CA PHE A 33 -24.88 60.39 18.60
C PHE A 33 -25.22 59.30 19.60
N ALA A 34 -24.48 59.34 20.70
CA ALA A 34 -24.51 58.44 21.84
C ALA A 34 -25.44 58.94 22.95
N ALA A 35 -25.62 58.03 23.92
CA ALA A 35 -25.90 58.24 25.34
C ALA A 35 -27.36 58.38 25.80
N ARG A 36 -27.79 57.44 26.65
CA ARG A 36 -28.11 57.64 28.09
C ARG A 36 -28.72 56.37 28.70
N SER A 37 -28.29 56.01 29.90
CA SER A 37 -29.10 55.29 30.91
C SER A 37 -29.48 56.29 32.01
N PRO A 38 -30.63 56.16 32.71
CA PRO A 38 -30.69 55.28 33.89
C PRO A 38 -32.07 54.65 34.23
N ALA A 39 -32.00 53.63 35.10
CA ALA A 39 -32.93 53.25 36.19
C ALA A 39 -34.37 52.71 35.95
N ALA A 40 -34.55 51.49 36.48
CA ALA A 40 -35.61 51.04 37.40
C ALA A 40 -36.93 50.38 36.90
N LEU A 41 -37.03 49.10 37.30
CA LEU A 41 -38.17 48.39 37.93
C LEU A 41 -39.29 47.75 37.09
N SER A 42 -39.25 46.40 37.16
CA SER A 42 -40.38 45.44 37.18
C SER A 42 -41.08 45.20 35.82
N SER A 43 -41.47 44.00 35.42
CA SER A 43 -41.62 42.73 36.12
C SER A 43 -41.83 41.59 35.11
N ARG A 44 -41.41 40.39 35.53
CA ARG A 44 -42.00 39.06 35.29
C ARG A 44 -41.75 38.31 33.95
N ARG A 45 -41.15 37.13 34.17
CA ARG A 45 -41.17 35.84 33.43
C ARG A 45 -40.18 35.73 32.27
N LEU A 46 -39.38 34.68 32.11
CA LEU A 46 -39.20 33.38 32.80
C LEU A 46 -37.83 32.81 32.35
N LEU A 47 -37.11 32.20 33.31
CA LEU A 47 -36.12 31.13 33.17
C LEU A 47 -34.74 31.40 32.52
N ALA A 48 -33.80 31.79 33.39
CA ALA A 48 -32.42 31.32 33.32
C ALA A 48 -32.17 30.29 34.44
N SER A 49 -31.16 29.44 34.20
CA SER A 49 -30.51 28.48 35.11
C SER A 49 -31.19 27.12 35.32
N ASN A 50 -30.49 26.06 34.93
CA ASN A 50 -30.16 24.92 35.80
C ASN A 50 -29.15 23.98 35.13
N SER A 51 -27.88 24.26 35.39
CA SER A 51 -26.90 23.21 35.73
C SER A 51 -27.32 22.55 37.05
N ARG A 52 -27.37 21.20 37.06
CA ARG A 52 -27.74 20.22 38.13
C ARG A 52 -28.88 19.33 37.58
N VAL A 53 -28.91 18.00 37.66
CA VAL A 53 -28.28 17.06 38.59
C VAL A 53 -28.67 15.62 38.18
N MET A 54 -27.75 14.68 38.34
CA MET A 54 -28.01 13.37 38.99
C MET A 54 -26.81 13.21 39.95
N GLN A 55 -26.85 13.73 41.18
CA GLN A 55 -27.36 13.08 42.41
C GLN A 55 -27.04 11.57 42.47
N GLN A 56 -26.44 10.99 43.52
CA GLN A 56 -25.78 11.40 44.77
C GLN A 56 -25.51 10.04 45.48
N PHE A 57 -24.38 9.73 46.12
CA PHE A 57 -24.11 9.91 47.57
C PHE A 57 -22.96 8.94 48.03
N PRO A 58 -22.42 9.03 49.26
CA PRO A 58 -20.97 9.15 49.50
C PRO A 58 -20.40 8.01 50.40
N ARG A 59 -19.07 7.84 50.42
CA ARG A 59 -18.25 7.47 51.60
C ARG A 59 -16.79 7.26 51.20
N LEU A 60 -15.97 8.29 51.42
CA LEU A 60 -14.52 8.21 51.41
C LEU A 60 -14.04 8.91 52.68
N GLN A 61 -14.07 8.19 53.80
CA GLN A 61 -13.33 8.47 55.03
C GLN A 61 -13.62 7.37 56.05
N SER A 62 -12.78 6.34 56.00
CA SER A 62 -12.33 5.50 57.14
C SER A 62 -11.88 4.15 56.60
N LEU A 63 -10.58 3.89 56.72
CA LEU A 63 -9.96 2.64 57.18
C LEU A 63 -8.51 2.58 56.69
N ASN A 64 -7.67 3.34 57.40
CA ASN A 64 -6.35 2.84 57.76
C ASN A 64 -6.57 1.70 58.76
N SER A 65 -6.25 0.46 58.41
CA SER A 65 -5.58 -0.50 59.30
C SER A 65 -5.35 -1.87 58.63
N THR A 66 -4.07 -2.13 58.38
CA THR A 66 -3.35 -3.42 58.58
C THR A 66 -3.80 -4.72 57.91
N SER A 67 -2.79 -5.33 57.25
CA SER A 67 -2.56 -6.76 56.96
C SER A 67 -3.34 -7.33 55.77
N SER A 68 -2.78 -8.07 54.81
CA SER A 68 -1.54 -8.85 54.74
C SER A 68 -1.21 -9.23 53.28
N LYS A 69 0.10 -9.33 52.99
CA LYS A 69 0.78 -10.10 51.93
C LYS A 69 -0.07 -10.77 50.82
N ARG A 70 0.08 -10.31 49.57
CA ARG A 70 0.29 -11.12 48.34
C ARG A 70 1.15 -10.27 47.39
N ALA A 71 2.47 -10.43 47.34
CA ALA A 71 3.24 -11.48 46.67
C ALA A 71 2.91 -11.60 45.16
N PHE A 72 3.92 -11.29 44.34
CA PHE A 72 4.03 -11.41 42.88
C PHE A 72 3.35 -10.35 42.00
N GLY A 73 4.17 -9.59 41.25
CA GLY A 73 3.71 -8.73 40.15
C GLY A 73 4.74 -7.68 39.75
N THR A 74 5.65 -8.05 38.84
CA THR A 74 6.37 -7.13 37.92
C THR A 74 6.90 -5.81 38.51
N THR A 75 8.10 -5.82 39.09
CA THR A 75 8.87 -4.59 39.27
C THR A 75 10.32 -4.87 38.89
N VAL A 76 10.63 -4.72 37.61
CA VAL A 76 12.02 -4.46 37.22
C VAL A 76 12.30 -3.04 37.69
N ARG A 77 12.84 -2.88 38.91
CA ARG A 77 13.40 -1.59 39.35
C ARG A 77 14.63 -1.31 38.48
N MET A 78 14.42 -0.56 37.40
CA MET A 78 15.47 0.02 36.57
C MET A 78 16.29 1.04 37.39
N SER A 79 17.49 1.38 36.91
CA SER A 79 18.38 2.33 37.59
C SER A 79 17.71 3.69 37.80
N SER A 80 18.18 4.47 38.77
CA SER A 80 17.60 5.79 39.12
C SER A 80 17.53 6.77 37.96
N ALA A 81 18.33 6.59 36.90
CA ALA A 81 18.28 7.41 35.69
C ALA A 81 17.10 7.02 34.78
N THR A 82 16.74 5.73 34.68
CA THR A 82 15.55 5.28 33.91
C THR A 82 14.24 5.63 34.63
N ARG A 83 14.29 5.81 35.96
CA ARG A 83 13.13 6.27 36.76
C ARG A 83 12.68 7.70 36.43
N ILE A 84 13.59 8.59 36.01
CA ILE A 84 13.21 9.99 35.75
C ILE A 84 12.34 10.11 34.49
N GLU A 85 12.50 9.20 33.53
CA GLU A 85 11.68 9.17 32.31
C GLU A 85 10.33 8.46 32.49
N THR A 86 10.19 7.59 33.50
CA THR A 86 8.93 6.86 33.78
C THR A 86 8.11 7.45 34.94
N ASP A 87 8.74 8.11 35.91
CA ASP A 87 8.10 8.49 37.18
C ASP A 87 7.61 9.96 37.20
N ALA A 88 7.49 10.62 36.03
CA ALA A 88 6.91 11.97 35.94
C ALA A 88 5.42 12.03 36.38
N PHE A 89 4.76 10.86 36.53
CA PHE A 89 3.34 10.74 36.88
C PHE A 89 3.12 9.74 38.04
N GLY A 90 3.41 10.15 39.29
CA GLY A 90 2.85 9.53 40.51
C GLY A 90 2.81 7.99 40.60
N GLU A 91 1.76 7.45 41.24
CA GLU A 91 1.50 5.99 41.25
C GLU A 91 1.10 5.52 39.84
N ILE A 92 2.05 4.87 39.17
CA ILE A 92 1.90 4.30 37.82
C ILE A 92 0.66 3.39 37.78
N GLN A 93 -0.41 3.84 37.12
CA GLN A 93 -1.58 3.01 36.85
C GLN A 93 -1.19 1.93 35.83
N PRO A 94 -1.93 0.81 35.70
CA PRO A 94 -1.62 -0.23 34.73
C PRO A 94 -1.43 0.30 33.30
N GLN A 95 -2.18 1.33 32.89
CA GLN A 95 -2.08 2.01 31.60
C GLN A 95 -0.85 2.94 31.45
N ASP A 96 -0.20 3.33 32.55
CA ASP A 96 0.99 4.20 32.56
C ASP A 96 2.29 3.37 32.56
N ARG A 97 2.19 2.03 32.56
CA ARG A 97 3.33 1.13 32.51
C ARG A 97 3.96 1.13 31.12
N MET A 98 5.29 0.97 31.08
CA MET A 98 5.99 0.71 29.82
C MET A 98 5.36 -0.47 29.07
N PRO A 99 5.26 -0.42 27.72
CA PRO A 99 4.75 -1.54 26.94
C PRO A 99 5.52 -2.84 27.21
N GLU A 100 4.82 -3.96 27.29
CA GLU A 100 5.42 -5.26 27.62
C GLU A 100 6.56 -5.65 26.65
N ALA A 101 6.41 -5.34 25.36
CA ALA A 101 7.44 -5.58 24.36
C ALA A 101 8.74 -4.81 24.66
N VAL A 102 8.65 -3.58 25.17
CA VAL A 102 9.83 -2.81 25.61
C VAL A 102 10.46 -3.45 26.85
N VAL A 103 9.65 -3.93 27.79
CA VAL A 103 10.16 -4.64 28.98
C VAL A 103 10.91 -5.92 28.58
N LYS A 104 10.37 -6.69 27.63
CA LYS A 104 11.02 -7.88 27.06
C LYS A 104 12.30 -7.51 26.33
N ALA A 105 12.29 -6.45 25.52
CA ALA A 105 13.46 -5.97 24.81
C ALA A 105 14.58 -5.52 25.78
N PHE A 106 14.25 -4.88 26.90
CA PHE A 106 15.22 -4.61 27.96
C PHE A 106 15.76 -5.90 28.58
N GLY A 107 14.93 -6.94 28.75
CA GLY A 107 15.39 -8.26 29.17
C GLY A 107 16.44 -8.85 28.21
N VAL A 108 16.18 -8.80 26.90
CA VAL A 108 17.12 -9.22 25.85
C VAL A 108 18.39 -8.38 25.91
N LEU A 109 18.28 -7.05 25.93
CA LEU A 109 19.43 -6.14 25.95
C LEU A 109 20.30 -6.35 27.19
N LYS A 110 19.70 -6.47 28.38
CA LYS A 110 20.46 -6.71 29.62
C LYS A 110 21.06 -8.12 29.67
N GLY A 111 20.40 -9.11 29.08
CA GLY A 111 20.97 -10.44 28.86
C GLY A 111 22.18 -10.40 27.92
N ALA A 112 22.06 -9.72 26.77
CA ALA A 112 23.15 -9.54 25.82
C ALA A 112 24.33 -8.79 26.45
N ALA A 113 24.06 -7.71 27.17
CA ALA A 113 25.08 -6.95 27.90
C ALA A 113 25.81 -7.78 28.95
N ALA A 114 25.09 -8.64 29.69
CA ALA A 114 25.72 -9.59 30.59
C ALA A 114 26.70 -10.51 29.86
N THR A 115 26.26 -11.11 28.74
CA THR A 115 27.08 -12.03 27.96
C THR A 115 28.31 -11.36 27.36
N VAL A 116 28.16 -10.14 26.83
CA VAL A 116 29.27 -9.38 26.28
C VAL A 116 30.22 -8.94 27.39
N ASN A 117 29.72 -8.41 28.50
CA ASN A 117 30.54 -7.99 29.64
C ASN A 117 31.36 -9.15 30.24
N MET A 118 30.89 -10.41 30.16
CA MET A 118 31.71 -11.57 30.54
C MET A 118 32.97 -11.70 29.66
N LYS A 119 32.88 -11.40 28.36
CA LYS A 119 34.04 -11.40 27.45
C LYS A 119 35.03 -10.28 27.79
N PHE A 120 34.56 -9.24 28.47
CA PHE A 120 35.35 -8.10 28.94
C PHE A 120 35.61 -8.12 30.46
N GLY A 121 35.43 -9.28 31.12
CA GLY A 121 35.91 -9.52 32.49
C GLY A 121 34.87 -9.58 33.62
N LEU A 122 33.56 -9.68 33.34
CA LEU A 122 32.51 -9.76 34.37
C LEU A 122 32.08 -11.21 34.73
N ASP A 123 31.56 -11.42 35.94
CA ASP A 123 31.02 -12.70 36.44
C ASP A 123 29.50 -12.89 36.09
N ARG A 124 29.00 -14.14 36.13
CA ARG A 124 27.92 -14.73 35.31
C ARG A 124 26.44 -14.31 35.55
N LEU A 125 26.07 -13.50 36.54
CA LEU A 125 24.66 -13.33 36.98
C LEU A 125 24.14 -11.89 36.86
N VAL A 126 23.17 -11.63 35.97
CA VAL A 126 22.67 -10.26 35.68
C VAL A 126 21.15 -10.14 35.69
N ILE A 127 20.65 -9.65 36.82
CA ILE A 127 19.56 -8.68 37.09
C ILE A 127 19.68 -8.43 38.59
N SER A 128 20.10 -7.24 39.03
CA SER A 128 20.66 -6.99 40.37
C SER A 128 19.88 -7.69 41.50
N ASN A 129 18.59 -7.41 41.69
CA ASN A 129 17.84 -8.01 42.80
C ASN A 129 17.55 -9.52 42.64
N ARG A 130 17.39 -10.01 41.42
CA ARG A 130 17.17 -11.44 41.18
C ARG A 130 18.47 -12.23 41.34
N ALA A 131 19.58 -11.67 40.87
CA ALA A 131 20.92 -12.21 41.07
C ALA A 131 21.29 -12.18 42.56
N ILE A 132 21.00 -11.08 43.28
CA ILE A 132 21.18 -10.98 44.73
C ILE A 132 20.38 -12.07 45.44
N GLU A 133 19.10 -12.27 45.09
CA GLU A 133 18.28 -13.35 45.67
C GLU A 133 18.85 -14.75 45.38
N ILE A 134 19.25 -15.03 44.13
CA ILE A 134 19.87 -16.30 43.74
C ILE A 134 21.18 -16.54 44.49
N LEU A 135 21.94 -15.47 44.76
CA LEU A 135 23.21 -15.49 45.49
C LEU A 135 23.03 -15.42 47.02
N GLY A 136 21.79 -15.56 47.53
CA GLY A 136 21.50 -15.58 48.97
C GLY A 136 21.58 -14.22 49.67
N GLY A 137 21.64 -13.12 48.93
CA GLY A 137 21.67 -11.76 49.45
C GLY A 137 20.28 -11.12 49.62
N GLU A 138 20.24 -9.98 50.31
CA GLU A 138 19.01 -9.23 50.59
C GLU A 138 18.60 -8.34 49.41
N LYS A 139 17.39 -8.53 48.87
CA LYS A 139 16.85 -7.68 47.78
C LYS A 139 16.89 -6.20 48.19
N GLY A 140 17.42 -5.35 47.31
CA GLY A 140 17.57 -3.92 47.56
C GLY A 140 18.91 -3.52 48.18
N SER A 141 19.71 -4.47 48.67
CA SER A 141 21.04 -4.21 49.26
C SER A 141 22.08 -3.71 48.25
N LYS A 142 21.84 -3.94 46.96
CA LYS A 142 22.79 -3.72 45.85
C LYS A 142 24.10 -4.53 46.00
N LYS A 143 24.12 -5.56 46.85
CA LYS A 143 25.26 -6.46 47.07
C LYS A 143 24.82 -7.93 46.98
N PRO A 144 25.62 -8.82 46.35
CA PRO A 144 26.90 -8.53 45.68
C PRO A 144 26.76 -7.89 44.30
N VAL A 145 25.54 -7.80 43.73
CA VAL A 145 25.31 -7.30 42.37
C VAL A 145 24.78 -5.86 42.38
N HIS A 146 25.63 -4.86 42.09
CA HIS A 146 25.22 -3.45 42.00
C HIS A 146 24.44 -3.15 40.70
N PRO A 147 23.29 -2.44 40.75
CA PRO A 147 22.51 -2.11 39.57
C PRO A 147 23.24 -1.26 38.51
N ASN A 148 24.18 -0.40 38.92
CA ASN A 148 24.92 0.43 37.97
C ASN A 148 26.22 -0.27 37.57
N ASP A 149 27.04 -0.62 38.56
CA ASP A 149 28.42 -1.06 38.38
C ASP A 149 28.51 -2.45 37.72
N HIS A 150 27.45 -3.26 37.83
CA HIS A 150 27.41 -4.59 37.20
C HIS A 150 26.33 -4.70 36.12
N VAL A 151 25.08 -4.27 36.38
CA VAL A 151 23.97 -4.46 35.42
C VAL A 151 23.93 -3.39 34.33
N ASN A 152 24.44 -2.19 34.60
CA ASN A 152 24.50 -1.08 33.64
C ASN A 152 25.93 -0.75 33.21
N MET A 153 26.88 -1.66 33.46
CA MET A 153 28.27 -1.47 33.05
C MET A 153 28.35 -1.33 31.53
N SER A 154 29.21 -0.41 31.06
CA SER A 154 29.44 -0.13 29.64
C SER A 154 28.24 0.47 28.90
N ALA A 155 27.18 0.86 29.64
CA ALA A 155 25.91 1.33 29.10
C ALA A 155 25.48 2.66 29.74
N SER A 156 24.65 3.40 29.03
CA SER A 156 23.96 4.61 29.50
C SER A 156 22.44 4.39 29.40
N SER A 157 21.64 5.18 30.13
CA SER A 157 20.19 5.21 29.84
C SER A 157 19.93 5.71 28.42
N ASN A 158 20.74 6.67 27.95
CA ASN A 158 20.56 7.37 26.68
C ASN A 158 20.74 6.44 25.47
N ASP A 159 21.60 5.43 25.57
CA ASP A 159 21.80 4.42 24.51
C ASP A 159 21.04 3.10 24.76
N SER A 160 20.72 2.78 26.01
CA SER A 160 19.95 1.58 26.35
C SER A 160 18.48 1.68 25.92
N PHE A 161 17.83 2.82 26.15
CA PHE A 161 16.40 2.95 25.84
C PHE A 161 16.11 2.92 24.33
N PRO A 162 16.81 3.68 23.45
CA PRO A 162 16.66 3.54 22.00
C PRO A 162 16.92 2.13 21.49
N THR A 163 17.93 1.45 22.05
CA THR A 163 18.21 0.05 21.71
C THR A 163 17.03 -0.87 22.03
N ALA A 164 16.43 -0.72 23.22
CA ALA A 164 15.23 -1.48 23.59
C ALA A 164 14.01 -1.14 22.71
N MET A 165 13.85 0.12 22.31
CA MET A 165 12.79 0.54 21.39
C MET A 165 12.90 -0.19 20.04
N HIS A 166 14.09 -0.20 19.46
CA HIS A 166 14.36 -0.80 18.16
C HIS A 166 14.17 -2.32 18.18
N ILE A 167 14.69 -2.98 19.23
CA ILE A 167 14.48 -4.43 19.43
C ILE A 167 12.97 -4.74 19.52
N ALA A 168 12.23 -3.99 20.35
CA ALA A 168 10.79 -4.20 20.50
C ALA A 168 10.04 -3.97 19.18
N ALA A 169 10.37 -2.91 18.45
CA ALA A 169 9.72 -2.57 17.19
C ALA A 169 9.94 -3.64 16.12
N VAL A 170 11.19 -4.06 15.88
CA VAL A 170 11.50 -5.09 14.88
C VAL A 170 10.80 -6.41 15.22
N VAL A 171 10.90 -6.86 16.47
CA VAL A 171 10.29 -8.13 16.91
C VAL A 171 8.77 -8.11 16.75
N GLU A 172 8.10 -7.02 17.12
CA GLU A 172 6.64 -6.93 16.97
C GLU A 172 6.19 -6.75 15.51
N LEU A 173 6.95 -6.02 14.70
CA LEU A 173 6.66 -5.91 13.26
C LEU A 173 6.77 -7.27 12.56
N GLU A 174 7.84 -8.02 12.82
CA GLU A 174 8.11 -9.31 12.18
C GLU A 174 7.22 -10.44 12.70
N ASN A 175 7.02 -10.54 14.02
CA ASN A 175 6.35 -11.71 14.61
C ASN A 175 4.86 -11.49 14.84
N THR A 176 4.38 -10.25 14.87
CA THR A 176 2.99 -9.93 15.17
C THR A 176 2.28 -9.31 13.97
N LEU A 177 2.82 -8.23 13.41
CA LEU A 177 2.13 -7.45 12.37
C LEU A 177 2.18 -8.12 10.99
N LEU A 178 3.38 -8.39 10.45
CA LEU A 178 3.54 -8.95 9.11
C LEU A 178 2.76 -10.27 8.93
N PRO A 179 2.76 -11.22 9.90
CA PRO A 179 1.94 -12.42 9.79
C PRO A 179 0.43 -12.13 9.76
N ALA A 180 -0.04 -11.12 10.52
CA ALA A 180 -1.44 -10.71 10.50
C ALA A 180 -1.84 -10.09 9.15
N MET A 181 -0.96 -9.29 8.55
CA MET A 181 -1.15 -8.71 7.22
C MET A 181 -1.23 -9.81 6.15
N GLN A 182 -0.29 -10.76 6.18
CA GLN A 182 -0.27 -11.89 5.25
C GLN A 182 -1.53 -12.75 5.36
N SER A 183 -1.92 -13.10 6.60
CA SER A 183 -3.13 -13.89 6.86
C SER A 183 -4.40 -13.24 6.31
N LEU A 184 -4.61 -11.94 6.57
CA LEU A 184 -5.76 -11.21 6.04
C LEU A 184 -5.71 -11.10 4.50
N ARG A 185 -4.52 -10.85 3.93
CA ARG A 185 -4.30 -10.78 2.49
C ARG A 185 -4.71 -12.10 1.83
N ASP A 186 -4.28 -13.23 2.38
CA ASP A 186 -4.58 -14.56 1.83
C ASP A 186 -6.07 -14.91 1.97
N ALA A 187 -6.70 -14.54 3.09
CA ALA A 187 -8.15 -14.70 3.24
C ALA A 187 -8.95 -13.89 2.20
N LEU A 188 -8.51 -12.68 1.86
CA LEU A 188 -9.13 -11.87 0.80
C LEU A 188 -8.85 -12.44 -0.59
N GLN A 189 -7.66 -13.02 -0.84
CA GLN A 189 -7.35 -13.70 -2.10
C GLN A 189 -8.30 -14.87 -2.38
N VAL A 190 -8.66 -15.65 -1.35
CA VAL A 190 -9.68 -16.71 -1.48
C VAL A 190 -11.03 -16.12 -1.92
N LYS A 191 -11.38 -14.92 -1.46
CA LYS A 191 -12.60 -14.23 -1.91
C LYS A 191 -12.49 -13.69 -3.32
N VAL A 192 -11.31 -13.26 -3.78
CA VAL A 192 -11.08 -12.91 -5.19
C VAL A 192 -11.47 -14.08 -6.10
N GLU A 193 -10.93 -15.27 -5.81
CA GLU A 193 -11.19 -16.48 -6.59
C GLU A 193 -12.66 -16.88 -6.54
N LYS A 194 -13.27 -16.82 -5.35
CA LYS A 194 -14.69 -17.14 -5.16
C LYS A 194 -15.63 -16.17 -5.90
N PHE A 195 -15.23 -14.91 -6.03
CA PHE A 195 -16.07 -13.85 -6.60
C PHE A 195 -15.73 -13.51 -8.05
N ASP A 196 -14.80 -14.24 -8.69
CA ASP A 196 -14.27 -13.94 -10.02
C ASP A 196 -15.36 -13.86 -11.10
N LYS A 197 -16.40 -14.69 -11.00
CA LYS A 197 -17.50 -14.77 -11.98
C LYS A 197 -18.73 -13.94 -11.62
N ILE A 198 -18.69 -13.22 -10.50
CA ILE A 198 -19.85 -12.47 -10.01
C ILE A 198 -19.78 -11.05 -10.54
N ILE A 199 -20.54 -10.75 -11.57
CA ILE A 199 -20.52 -9.44 -12.23
C ILE A 199 -21.49 -8.49 -11.54
N LYS A 200 -21.00 -7.29 -11.19
CA LYS A 200 -21.75 -6.23 -10.51
C LYS A 200 -21.56 -4.88 -11.20
N ILE A 201 -22.42 -3.93 -10.86
CA ILE A 201 -22.28 -2.54 -11.27
C ILE A 201 -21.15 -1.87 -10.48
N GLY A 202 -20.21 -1.27 -11.22
CA GLY A 202 -19.17 -0.44 -10.62
C GLY A 202 -19.73 0.86 -10.07
N ARG A 203 -18.98 1.49 -9.15
CA ARG A 203 -19.34 2.81 -8.61
C ARG A 203 -18.18 3.77 -8.66
N THR A 204 -18.40 4.91 -9.31
CA THR A 204 -17.49 6.06 -9.28
C THR A 204 -18.28 7.26 -8.79
N HIS A 205 -17.77 8.00 -7.79
CA HIS A 205 -18.53 9.06 -7.12
C HIS A 205 -19.87 8.58 -6.50
N LEU A 206 -19.94 7.30 -6.12
CA LEU A 206 -21.16 6.61 -5.67
C LEU A 206 -22.30 6.54 -6.71
N GLN A 207 -22.03 6.91 -7.97
CA GLN A 207 -22.96 6.75 -9.08
C GLN A 207 -22.71 5.42 -9.77
N ASP A 208 -23.75 4.84 -10.37
CA ASP A 208 -23.66 3.66 -11.21
C ASP A 208 -22.66 3.90 -12.36
N ALA A 209 -21.77 2.94 -12.56
CA ALA A 209 -20.74 2.96 -13.59
C ALA A 209 -20.73 1.64 -14.39
N THR A 210 -19.75 1.48 -15.28
CA THR A 210 -19.58 0.25 -16.05
C THR A 210 -19.35 -0.95 -15.12
N PRO A 211 -19.78 -2.16 -15.52
CA PRO A 211 -19.64 -3.35 -14.68
C PRO A 211 -18.20 -3.81 -14.50
N LEU A 212 -17.97 -4.54 -13.41
CA LEU A 212 -16.76 -5.32 -13.12
C LEU A 212 -17.15 -6.56 -12.30
N THR A 213 -16.24 -7.52 -12.18
CA THR A 213 -16.47 -8.65 -11.27
C THR A 213 -16.22 -8.23 -9.83
N LEU A 214 -16.93 -8.83 -8.88
CA LEU A 214 -16.69 -8.65 -7.46
C LEU A 214 -15.29 -9.19 -7.08
N GLY A 215 -14.80 -10.21 -7.80
CA GLY A 215 -13.41 -10.65 -7.72
C GLY A 215 -12.41 -9.55 -8.10
N GLN A 216 -12.65 -8.83 -9.21
CA GLN A 216 -11.82 -7.69 -9.60
C GLN A 216 -11.81 -6.58 -8.53
N GLU A 217 -12.96 -6.26 -7.94
CA GLU A 217 -13.06 -5.29 -6.84
C GLU A 217 -12.20 -5.73 -5.63
N PHE A 218 -12.29 -7.01 -5.22
CA PHE A 218 -11.50 -7.57 -4.13
C PHE A 218 -10.02 -7.70 -4.47
N SER A 219 -9.66 -7.88 -5.74
CA SER A 219 -8.24 -7.94 -6.16
C SER A 219 -7.52 -6.62 -5.89
N GLY A 220 -8.24 -5.48 -5.94
CA GLY A 220 -7.73 -4.19 -5.51
C GLY A 220 -7.36 -4.17 -4.02
N TYR A 221 -8.16 -4.82 -3.16
CA TYR A 221 -7.91 -4.90 -1.72
C TYR A 221 -6.66 -5.74 -1.42
N VAL A 222 -6.51 -6.88 -2.12
CA VAL A 222 -5.32 -7.73 -2.05
C VAL A 222 -4.08 -6.95 -2.45
N ALA A 223 -4.11 -6.27 -3.60
CA ALA A 223 -2.99 -5.46 -4.08
C ALA A 223 -2.63 -4.32 -3.11
N GLN A 224 -3.62 -3.70 -2.45
CA GLN A 224 -3.36 -2.72 -1.39
C GLN A 224 -2.60 -3.36 -0.22
N LEU A 225 -2.95 -4.57 0.22
CA LEU A 225 -2.25 -5.26 1.31
C LEU A 225 -0.83 -5.69 0.89
N ASP A 226 -0.66 -6.25 -0.31
CA ASP A 226 0.67 -6.62 -0.84
C ASP A 226 1.63 -5.43 -0.80
N ARG A 227 1.19 -4.26 -1.30
CA ARG A 227 1.99 -3.03 -1.26
C ARG A 227 2.25 -2.50 0.14
N ASN A 228 1.36 -2.74 1.10
CA ASN A 228 1.62 -2.33 2.48
C ASN A 228 2.57 -3.30 3.20
N ILE A 229 2.56 -4.59 2.87
CA ILE A 229 3.55 -5.55 3.36
C ILE A 229 4.95 -5.08 2.93
N GLU A 230 5.13 -4.75 1.65
CA GLU A 230 6.38 -4.19 1.13
C GLU A 230 6.81 -2.91 1.87
N ARG A 231 5.89 -1.96 2.10
CA ARG A 231 6.18 -0.70 2.82
C ARG A 231 6.63 -0.95 4.26
N VAL A 232 5.93 -1.82 4.98
CA VAL A 232 6.29 -2.17 6.36
C VAL A 232 7.67 -2.84 6.38
N GLN A 233 7.89 -3.81 5.49
CA GLN A 233 9.19 -4.49 5.35
C GLN A 233 10.33 -3.50 5.03
N ALA A 234 10.08 -2.51 4.18
CA ALA A 234 11.06 -1.49 3.80
C ALA A 234 11.49 -0.60 4.97
N SER A 235 10.65 -0.42 6.00
CA SER A 235 10.99 0.37 7.19
C SER A 235 11.81 -0.39 8.25
N ILE A 236 11.78 -1.73 8.24
CA ILE A 236 12.46 -2.57 9.24
C ILE A 236 13.98 -2.42 9.21
N PRO A 237 14.68 -2.37 8.06
CA PRO A 237 16.14 -2.25 8.01
C PRO A 237 16.70 -1.09 8.85
N HIS A 238 16.05 0.09 8.87
CA HIS A 238 16.52 1.23 9.64
C HIS A 238 16.34 1.04 11.15
N LEU A 239 15.33 0.28 11.57
CA LEU A 239 15.13 -0.11 12.97
C LEU A 239 16.12 -1.17 13.45
N ARG A 240 16.88 -1.83 12.56
CA ARG A 240 17.89 -2.83 12.96
C ARG A 240 19.17 -2.22 13.54
N TYR A 241 19.38 -0.91 13.36
CA TYR A 241 20.55 -0.22 13.89
C TYR A 241 20.35 0.17 15.35
N LEU A 242 21.22 -0.34 16.23
CA LEU A 242 21.13 -0.16 17.69
C LEU A 242 22.02 0.99 18.18
N ALA A 243 21.52 1.74 19.15
CA ALA A 243 22.24 2.85 19.76
C ALA A 243 23.30 2.42 20.79
N GLN A 244 23.22 1.18 21.30
CA GLN A 244 24.08 0.71 22.38
C GLN A 244 25.57 0.91 22.06
N GLY A 245 26.30 1.48 23.02
CA GLY A 245 27.70 1.89 22.85
C GLY A 245 27.88 3.35 22.45
N GLY A 246 26.80 4.07 22.13
CA GLY A 246 26.83 5.54 22.02
C GLY A 246 26.95 6.27 23.38
N THR A 247 26.69 5.57 24.48
CA THR A 247 26.74 6.07 25.86
C THR A 247 25.93 7.35 26.08
N ALA A 248 26.52 8.43 26.59
CA ALA A 248 25.77 9.62 27.01
C ALA A 248 25.32 10.49 25.83
N VAL A 249 26.21 10.73 24.88
CA VAL A 249 26.06 11.75 23.82
C VAL A 249 26.47 11.25 22.42
N GLY A 250 26.77 9.96 22.27
CA GLY A 250 27.13 9.34 20.99
C GLY A 250 28.61 9.05 20.79
N THR A 251 29.49 9.53 21.66
CA THR A 251 30.95 9.37 21.49
C THR A 251 31.49 8.00 21.89
N GLY A 252 30.71 7.21 22.65
CA GLY A 252 31.20 5.97 23.25
C GLY A 252 32.18 6.18 24.41
N LEU A 253 32.22 7.37 24.99
CA LEU A 253 33.00 7.61 26.21
C LEU A 253 32.50 6.69 27.34
N ASN A 254 33.43 6.07 28.08
CA ASN A 254 33.17 5.10 29.14
C ASN A 254 32.54 3.77 28.70
N THR A 255 32.72 3.37 27.43
CA THR A 255 32.51 1.99 26.97
C THR A 255 33.78 1.41 26.34
N PHE A 256 33.79 0.12 26.05
CA PHE A 256 34.92 -0.57 25.45
C PHE A 256 34.84 -0.55 23.93
N LYS A 257 35.99 -0.43 23.25
CA LYS A 257 36.06 -0.61 21.80
C LYS A 257 35.63 -2.04 21.43
N GLY A 258 34.72 -2.18 20.47
CA GLY A 258 34.18 -3.48 20.08
C GLY A 258 32.94 -3.93 20.88
N PHE A 259 32.52 -3.15 21.88
CA PHE A 259 31.37 -3.49 22.72
C PHE A 259 30.05 -3.42 21.92
N ASP A 260 29.90 -2.40 21.08
CA ASP A 260 28.67 -2.15 20.34
C ASP A 260 28.42 -3.20 19.25
N GLU A 261 29.44 -3.61 18.49
CA GLU A 261 29.29 -4.73 17.55
C GLU A 261 28.98 -6.05 18.29
N ALA A 262 29.63 -6.29 19.43
CA ALA A 262 29.41 -7.50 20.21
C ALA A 262 27.99 -7.57 20.79
N ILE A 263 27.43 -6.44 21.24
CA ILE A 263 26.03 -6.37 21.70
C ILE A 263 25.07 -6.64 20.55
N ALA A 264 25.26 -5.99 19.41
CA ALA A 264 24.38 -6.18 18.26
C ALA A 264 24.35 -7.66 17.81
N ALA A 265 25.52 -8.32 17.80
CA ALA A 265 25.64 -9.74 17.49
C ALA A 265 24.94 -10.64 18.53
N GLU A 266 25.04 -10.33 19.83
CA GLU A 266 24.38 -11.14 20.86
C GLU A 266 22.86 -10.90 20.89
N VAL A 267 22.40 -9.67 20.68
CA VAL A 267 20.97 -9.36 20.49
C VAL A 267 20.41 -10.11 19.28
N THR A 268 21.14 -10.13 18.18
CA THR A 268 20.78 -10.91 16.98
C THR A 268 20.58 -12.38 17.33
N LYS A 269 21.53 -12.97 18.03
CA LYS A 269 21.47 -14.38 18.46
C LYS A 269 20.29 -14.65 19.40
N MET A 270 20.02 -13.76 20.36
CA MET A 270 18.96 -13.94 21.34
C MET A 270 17.56 -13.77 20.76
N THR A 271 17.41 -12.92 19.74
CA THR A 271 16.11 -12.63 19.12
C THR A 271 15.82 -13.52 17.91
N GLY A 272 16.86 -14.08 17.27
CA GLY A 272 16.73 -14.84 16.03
C GLY A 272 16.55 -13.97 14.78
N THR A 273 16.69 -12.64 14.90
CA THR A 273 16.58 -11.69 13.78
C THR A 273 17.77 -10.72 13.80
N GLN A 274 18.15 -10.18 12.64
CA GLN A 274 19.41 -9.43 12.49
C GLN A 274 19.37 -8.03 13.11
N PHE A 275 20.42 -7.66 13.83
CA PHE A 275 20.65 -6.32 14.36
C PHE A 275 22.10 -5.91 14.17
N TYR A 276 22.33 -4.61 14.01
CA TYR A 276 23.64 -4.02 13.76
C TYR A 276 23.90 -2.89 14.73
N THR A 277 25.18 -2.59 14.98
CA THR A 277 25.54 -1.32 15.63
C THR A 277 25.21 -0.17 14.68
N ALA A 278 24.62 0.93 15.18
CA ALA A 278 24.35 2.08 14.33
C ALA A 278 25.66 2.71 13.84
N PRO A 279 25.80 3.00 12.53
CA PRO A 279 27.03 3.56 11.96
C PRO A 279 27.32 4.97 12.49
N ASN A 280 26.27 5.70 12.85
CA ASN A 280 26.35 7.00 13.50
C ASN A 280 25.53 6.98 14.79
N LYS A 281 26.19 7.00 15.95
CA LYS A 281 25.52 7.01 17.25
C LYS A 281 24.83 8.32 17.59
N PHE A 282 25.30 9.44 17.03
CA PHE A 282 24.70 10.75 17.27
C PHE A 282 23.28 10.79 16.69
N GLU A 283 23.08 10.26 15.48
CA GLU A 283 21.78 10.22 14.81
C GLU A 283 20.74 9.43 15.63
N VAL A 284 21.00 8.15 15.95
CA VAL A 284 20.06 7.30 16.72
C VAL A 284 19.84 7.72 18.19
N LEU A 285 20.64 8.65 18.71
CA LEU A 285 20.44 9.25 20.04
C LEU A 285 19.63 10.55 19.95
N ALA A 286 20.05 11.45 19.06
CA ALA A 286 19.50 12.78 18.84
C ALA A 286 18.16 12.76 18.09
N ALA A 287 17.87 11.70 17.35
CA ALA A 287 16.64 11.50 16.59
C ALA A 287 16.13 10.05 16.71
N HIS A 288 14.89 9.83 16.32
CA HIS A 288 14.24 8.51 16.23
C HIS A 288 13.48 8.42 14.89
N ASP A 289 14.16 8.80 13.81
CA ASP A 289 13.54 8.96 12.49
C ASP A 289 13.05 7.63 11.92
N SER A 290 13.77 6.54 12.19
CA SER A 290 13.35 5.17 11.86
C SER A 290 12.01 4.78 12.52
N VAL A 291 11.74 5.25 13.74
CA VAL A 291 10.47 5.03 14.44
C VAL A 291 9.34 5.84 13.79
N VAL A 292 9.63 7.07 13.35
CA VAL A 292 8.67 7.91 12.63
C VAL A 292 8.35 7.32 11.25
N GLU A 293 9.36 6.84 10.53
CA GLU A 293 9.22 6.17 9.22
C GLU A 293 8.38 4.89 9.32
N ALA A 294 8.68 4.03 10.29
CA ALA A 294 7.88 2.83 10.55
C ALA A 294 6.44 3.20 10.90
N SER A 295 6.23 4.22 11.74
CA SER A 295 4.89 4.73 12.04
C SER A 295 4.18 5.28 10.80
N GLY A 296 4.90 5.89 9.86
CA GLY A 296 4.36 6.38 8.59
C GLY A 296 3.88 5.24 7.69
N SER A 297 4.62 4.13 7.65
CA SER A 297 4.18 2.92 6.95
C SER A 297 2.89 2.35 7.53
N LEU A 298 2.74 2.35 8.87
CA LEU A 298 1.49 1.94 9.53
C LEU A 298 0.33 2.91 9.24
N ASN A 299 0.62 4.20 9.09
CA ASN A 299 -0.38 5.20 8.71
C ASN A 299 -0.92 4.95 7.28
N THR A 300 -0.05 4.56 6.34
CA THR A 300 -0.48 4.15 4.98
C THR A 300 -1.30 2.86 5.00
N LEU A 301 -0.90 1.88 5.82
CA LEU A 301 -1.68 0.65 6.02
C LEU A 301 -3.07 0.96 6.58
N ALA A 302 -3.17 1.85 7.59
CA ALA A 302 -4.45 2.29 8.14
C ALA A 302 -5.36 2.92 7.09
N GLY A 303 -4.83 3.76 6.19
CA GLY A 303 -5.61 4.32 5.08
C GLY A 303 -6.17 3.24 4.14
N SER A 304 -5.37 2.20 3.86
CA SER A 304 -5.78 1.09 3.00
C SER A 304 -6.83 0.20 3.66
N LEU A 305 -6.62 -0.19 4.92
CA LEU A 305 -7.58 -0.98 5.70
C LEU A 305 -8.90 -0.23 5.91
N PHE A 306 -8.85 1.09 6.15
CA PHE A 306 -10.05 1.91 6.28
C PHE A 306 -10.91 1.86 5.01
N LYS A 307 -10.27 1.99 3.84
CA LYS A 307 -10.94 1.86 2.54
C LYS A 307 -11.55 0.48 2.34
N ILE A 308 -10.81 -0.59 2.62
CA ILE A 308 -11.29 -1.98 2.48
C ILE A 308 -12.51 -2.22 3.38
N ALA A 309 -12.39 -1.87 4.67
CA ALA A 309 -13.45 -2.06 5.65
C ALA A 309 -14.70 -1.23 5.33
N GLN A 310 -14.54 0.02 4.87
CA GLN A 310 -15.66 0.88 4.49
C GLN A 310 -16.39 0.37 3.25
N ASP A 311 -15.69 -0.11 2.23
CA ASP A 311 -16.36 -0.68 1.06
C ASP A 311 -17.18 -1.91 1.45
N ILE A 312 -16.59 -2.85 2.17
CA ILE A 312 -17.32 -4.04 2.66
C ILE A 312 -18.52 -3.63 3.52
N ARG A 313 -18.39 -2.58 4.34
CA ARG A 313 -19.48 -2.02 5.13
C ARG A 313 -20.64 -1.52 4.27
N TYR A 314 -20.36 -0.77 3.21
CA TYR A 314 -21.37 -0.24 2.31
C TYR A 314 -21.98 -1.33 1.42
N LEU A 315 -21.16 -2.25 0.90
CA LEU A 315 -21.61 -3.39 0.11
C LEU A 315 -22.54 -4.30 0.91
N GLY A 316 -22.30 -4.46 2.21
CA GLY A 316 -23.18 -5.19 3.14
C GLY A 316 -24.37 -4.40 3.71
N SER A 317 -24.56 -3.13 3.31
CA SER A 317 -25.68 -2.31 3.83
C SER A 317 -27.03 -2.83 3.36
N GLY A 318 -28.00 -2.98 4.26
CA GLY A 318 -29.28 -3.60 3.94
C GLY A 318 -30.17 -3.87 5.16
N PRO A 319 -31.12 -4.84 5.07
CA PRO A 319 -31.24 -5.83 4.00
C PRO A 319 -31.96 -5.33 2.74
N ARG A 320 -32.69 -4.21 2.80
CA ARG A 320 -33.53 -3.74 1.68
C ARG A 320 -33.30 -2.28 1.26
N CYS A 321 -32.84 -1.43 2.17
CA CYS A 321 -32.70 0.01 1.95
C CYS A 321 -31.23 0.44 1.78
N GLY A 322 -30.36 -0.49 1.36
CA GLY A 322 -28.94 -0.25 1.09
C GLY A 322 -28.54 -0.87 -0.25
N LEU A 323 -27.24 -1.13 -0.41
CA LEU A 323 -26.72 -1.82 -1.61
C LEU A 323 -27.08 -3.31 -1.57
N GLY A 324 -26.70 -3.99 -0.49
CA GLY A 324 -27.01 -5.40 -0.23
C GLY A 324 -26.31 -6.38 -1.17
N GLU A 325 -25.12 -6.02 -1.68
CA GLU A 325 -24.32 -6.88 -2.57
C GLU A 325 -23.57 -7.97 -1.79
N LEU A 326 -23.25 -7.73 -0.53
CA LEU A 326 -22.60 -8.70 0.35
C LEU A 326 -23.52 -9.11 1.51
N SER A 327 -23.46 -10.38 1.87
CA SER A 327 -24.05 -10.95 3.08
C SER A 327 -22.93 -11.13 4.11
N LEU A 328 -22.99 -10.33 5.18
CA LEU A 328 -22.02 -10.39 6.27
C LEU A 328 -22.40 -11.49 7.28
N PRO A 329 -21.44 -12.17 7.92
CA PRO A 329 -21.75 -13.15 8.96
C PRO A 329 -22.35 -12.49 10.21
N GLU A 330 -23.35 -13.15 10.79
CA GLU A 330 -24.01 -12.75 12.04
C GLU A 330 -23.24 -13.31 13.25
N ASN A 331 -22.39 -12.50 13.88
CA ASN A 331 -21.58 -12.93 15.04
C ASN A 331 -22.25 -12.69 16.39
N GLU A 332 -23.09 -11.66 16.47
CA GLU A 332 -23.81 -11.27 17.69
C GLU A 332 -25.31 -11.49 17.53
N PRO A 333 -26.05 -11.87 18.59
CA PRO A 333 -27.49 -12.08 18.51
C PRO A 333 -28.22 -10.81 18.01
N GLY A 334 -28.80 -10.89 16.83
CA GLY A 334 -29.75 -9.90 16.34
C GLY A 334 -31.05 -9.92 17.14
N SER A 335 -31.80 -8.82 17.12
CA SER A 335 -33.15 -8.82 17.68
C SER A 335 -34.05 -9.71 16.82
N SER A 336 -34.77 -10.66 17.43
CA SER A 336 -35.67 -11.60 16.74
C SER A 336 -36.78 -10.91 15.94
N ILE A 337 -37.08 -9.63 16.22
CA ILE A 337 -38.06 -8.82 15.49
C ILE A 337 -37.51 -8.20 14.18
N MET A 338 -36.18 -8.23 13.97
CA MET A 338 -35.50 -7.59 12.84
C MET A 338 -34.69 -8.61 12.01
N PRO A 339 -35.35 -9.54 11.30
CA PRO A 339 -34.67 -10.55 10.50
C PRO A 339 -33.85 -9.91 9.37
N GLY A 340 -32.63 -10.43 9.14
CA GLY A 340 -31.71 -9.97 8.09
C GLY A 340 -30.97 -8.67 8.41
N LYS A 341 -31.19 -8.07 9.59
CA LYS A 341 -30.40 -6.92 10.05
C LYS A 341 -29.10 -7.41 10.68
N VAL A 342 -28.01 -7.33 9.91
CA VAL A 342 -26.66 -7.64 10.37
C VAL A 342 -25.85 -6.36 10.45
N ASN A 343 -25.37 -6.00 11.65
CA ASN A 343 -24.52 -4.83 11.80
C ASN A 343 -23.06 -5.20 11.45
N PRO A 344 -22.34 -4.38 10.67
CA PRO A 344 -20.96 -4.65 10.26
C PRO A 344 -19.94 -4.33 11.38
N THR A 345 -20.07 -4.96 12.55
CA THR A 345 -19.30 -4.63 13.78
C THR A 345 -17.79 -4.74 13.60
N GLN A 346 -17.32 -5.70 12.81
CA GLN A 346 -15.89 -5.86 12.51
C GLN A 346 -15.37 -4.73 11.60
N CYS A 347 -16.16 -4.23 10.64
CA CYS A 347 -15.79 -3.05 9.86
C CYS A 347 -15.69 -1.80 10.76
N GLU A 348 -16.62 -1.65 11.71
CA GLU A 348 -16.63 -0.54 12.66
C GLU A 348 -15.41 -0.58 13.58
N SER A 349 -15.09 -1.76 14.12
CA SER A 349 -13.88 -1.96 14.93
C SER A 349 -12.61 -1.64 14.14
N LEU A 350 -12.46 -2.18 12.92
CA LEU A 350 -11.25 -1.97 12.12
C LEU A 350 -11.09 -0.50 11.68
N THR A 351 -12.18 0.19 11.35
CA THR A 351 -12.13 1.62 11.00
C THR A 351 -11.80 2.52 12.19
N MET A 352 -12.27 2.19 13.40
CA MET A 352 -11.85 2.87 14.64
C MET A 352 -10.36 2.64 14.94
N VAL A 353 -9.86 1.41 14.76
CA VAL A 353 -8.43 1.09 14.85
C VAL A 353 -7.61 1.95 13.89
N CYS A 354 -8.05 2.07 12.64
CA CYS A 354 -7.35 2.90 11.64
C CYS A 354 -7.26 4.36 12.07
N ALA A 355 -8.36 4.95 12.58
CA ALA A 355 -8.34 6.31 13.10
C ALA A 355 -7.38 6.48 14.29
N GLN A 356 -7.31 5.51 15.20
CA GLN A 356 -6.38 5.53 16.32
C GLN A 356 -4.92 5.48 15.85
N VAL A 357 -4.61 4.67 14.83
CA VAL A 357 -3.25 4.59 14.25
C VAL A 357 -2.82 5.92 13.64
N MET A 358 -3.73 6.61 12.93
CA MET A 358 -3.45 7.93 12.37
C MET A 358 -3.13 8.96 13.48
N GLY A 359 -3.88 8.93 14.59
CA GLY A 359 -3.60 9.77 15.76
C GLY A 359 -2.25 9.43 16.43
N ASN A 360 -1.96 8.13 16.59
CA ASN A 360 -0.67 7.66 17.13
C ASN A 360 0.50 8.12 16.24
N HIS A 361 0.32 8.13 14.92
CA HIS A 361 1.35 8.59 13.98
C HIS A 361 1.65 10.08 14.16
N VAL A 362 0.62 10.93 14.31
CA VAL A 362 0.84 12.36 14.59
C VAL A 362 1.61 12.54 15.90
N ALA A 363 1.28 11.79 16.95
CA ALA A 363 2.01 11.84 18.22
C ALA A 363 3.49 11.40 18.06
N ALA A 364 3.76 10.36 17.26
CA ALA A 364 5.12 9.92 16.95
C ALA A 364 5.90 10.97 16.15
N THR A 365 5.27 11.60 15.15
CA THR A 365 5.87 12.68 14.35
C THR A 365 6.20 13.90 15.21
N ILE A 366 5.28 14.32 16.09
CA ILE A 366 5.54 15.42 17.04
C ILE A 366 6.68 15.04 17.99
N GLY A 367 6.74 13.81 18.49
CA GLY A 367 7.86 13.36 19.33
C GLY A 367 9.19 13.37 18.56
N GLY A 368 9.20 12.90 17.31
CA GLY A 368 10.39 12.82 16.47
C GLY A 368 10.99 14.20 16.15
N MET A 369 10.15 15.17 15.81
CA MET A 369 10.62 16.51 15.43
C MET A 369 11.20 17.34 16.59
N ASN A 370 10.96 16.94 17.85
CA ASN A 370 11.37 17.68 19.05
C ASN A 370 12.69 17.18 19.66
N GLY A 371 13.60 16.65 18.84
CA GLY A 371 14.98 16.36 19.26
C GLY A 371 15.74 17.64 19.60
N GLN A 372 16.59 17.60 20.64
CA GLN A 372 17.38 18.75 21.09
C GLN A 372 18.84 18.34 21.27
N PHE A 373 19.72 18.92 20.45
CA PHE A 373 21.15 18.63 20.47
C PHE A 373 21.42 17.11 20.37
N GLU A 374 22.19 16.54 21.30
CA GLU A 374 22.62 15.12 21.25
C GLU A 374 21.56 14.10 21.67
N LEU A 375 20.35 14.52 22.09
CA LEU A 375 19.34 13.57 22.57
C LEU A 375 17.90 14.01 22.27
N ASN A 376 17.12 13.13 21.64
CA ASN A 376 15.65 13.26 21.64
C ASN A 376 15.08 12.59 22.90
N VAL A 377 14.34 13.35 23.70
CA VAL A 377 13.76 12.92 25.00
C VAL A 377 12.29 12.52 24.93
N PHE A 378 11.71 12.42 23.74
CA PHE A 378 10.33 11.95 23.50
C PHE A 378 10.25 10.43 23.27
N LYS A 379 11.33 9.69 23.56
CA LYS A 379 11.48 8.25 23.33
C LYS A 379 10.27 7.42 23.80
N PRO A 380 9.75 7.57 25.04
CA PRO A 380 8.69 6.71 25.54
C PRO A 380 7.35 6.91 24.81
N VAL A 381 6.99 8.16 24.48
CA VAL A 381 5.73 8.44 23.78
C VAL A 381 5.79 7.95 22.32
N MET A 382 6.95 8.06 21.67
CA MET A 382 7.12 7.56 20.29
C MET A 382 6.96 6.04 20.23
N ILE A 383 7.72 5.29 21.04
CA ILE A 383 7.66 3.83 21.00
C ILE A 383 6.32 3.28 21.47
N ARG A 384 5.68 3.90 22.48
CA ARG A 384 4.34 3.52 22.92
C ARG A 384 3.35 3.62 21.77
N ASN A 385 3.39 4.70 20.99
CA ASN A 385 2.46 4.92 19.88
C ASN A 385 2.72 3.94 18.73
N LEU A 386 3.98 3.68 18.39
CA LEU A 386 4.34 2.68 17.38
C LEU A 386 3.84 1.27 17.77
N LEU A 387 4.18 0.82 18.97
CA LEU A 387 3.80 -0.52 19.45
C LEU A 387 2.29 -0.67 19.67
N HIS A 388 1.63 0.40 20.14
CA HIS A 388 0.17 0.41 20.22
C HIS A 388 -0.45 0.21 18.84
N SER A 389 0.00 0.96 17.83
CA SER A 389 -0.46 0.81 16.44
C SER A 389 -0.23 -0.59 15.89
N VAL A 390 0.97 -1.16 16.07
CA VAL A 390 1.28 -2.55 15.67
C VAL A 390 0.28 -3.53 16.27
N ARG A 391 0.05 -3.43 17.58
CA ARG A 391 -0.81 -4.36 18.31
C ARG A 391 -2.27 -4.28 17.84
N ILE A 392 -2.85 -3.07 17.79
CA ILE A 392 -4.26 -2.91 17.44
C ILE A 392 -4.53 -3.20 15.97
N LEU A 393 -3.57 -2.95 15.06
CA LEU A 393 -3.67 -3.35 13.67
C LEU A 393 -3.67 -4.87 13.53
N ALA A 394 -2.70 -5.55 14.16
CA ALA A 394 -2.59 -7.00 14.08
C ALA A 394 -3.83 -7.70 14.65
N ASP A 395 -4.29 -7.31 15.83
CA ASP A 395 -5.49 -7.88 16.46
C ASP A 395 -6.76 -7.53 15.65
N GLY A 396 -6.86 -6.29 15.16
CA GLY A 396 -7.97 -5.82 14.33
C GLY A 396 -8.08 -6.60 13.02
N MET A 397 -6.97 -6.80 12.31
CA MET A 397 -6.93 -7.59 11.07
C MET A 397 -7.28 -9.05 11.32
N LYS A 398 -6.72 -9.68 12.37
CA LYS A 398 -7.04 -11.07 12.74
C LYS A 398 -8.53 -11.25 13.09
N SER A 399 -9.10 -10.31 13.82
CA SER A 399 -10.53 -10.33 14.17
C SER A 399 -11.41 -10.11 12.94
N PHE A 400 -11.06 -9.15 12.08
CA PHE A 400 -11.77 -8.87 10.84
C PHE A 400 -11.72 -10.07 9.88
N GLU A 401 -10.56 -10.70 9.76
CA GLU A 401 -10.37 -11.91 8.96
C GLU A 401 -11.29 -13.05 9.44
N LYS A 402 -11.13 -13.44 10.72
CA LYS A 402 -11.82 -14.59 11.31
C LYS A 402 -13.34 -14.40 11.38
N ASN A 403 -13.78 -13.23 11.86
CA ASN A 403 -15.18 -13.00 12.20
C ASN A 403 -15.95 -12.32 11.07
N LEU A 404 -15.30 -11.87 9.99
CA LEU A 404 -16.01 -11.28 8.85
C LEU A 404 -15.59 -11.92 7.53
N VAL A 405 -14.31 -11.85 7.16
CA VAL A 405 -13.86 -12.24 5.82
C VAL A 405 -14.14 -13.70 5.53
N HIS A 406 -13.86 -14.63 6.45
CA HIS A 406 -14.09 -16.06 6.21
C HIS A 406 -15.57 -16.35 5.86
N GLY A 407 -16.51 -15.79 6.62
CA GLY A 407 -17.96 -15.98 6.44
C GLY A 407 -18.63 -15.05 5.41
N LEU A 408 -17.86 -14.23 4.70
CA LEU A 408 -18.39 -13.24 3.75
C LEU A 408 -18.92 -13.89 2.48
N GLU A 409 -20.17 -13.64 2.12
CA GLU A 409 -20.82 -14.20 0.93
C GLU A 409 -21.35 -13.10 0.01
N ALA A 410 -21.44 -13.40 -1.29
CA ALA A 410 -22.09 -12.52 -2.26
C ALA A 410 -23.61 -12.76 -2.25
N ASN A 411 -24.39 -11.70 -2.28
CA ASN A 411 -25.84 -11.79 -2.49
C ASN A 411 -26.12 -11.75 -4.00
N GLU A 412 -25.78 -12.84 -4.69
CA GLU A 412 -25.93 -12.95 -6.15
C GLU A 412 -27.33 -12.60 -6.66
N PRO A 413 -28.45 -13.01 -6.02
CA PRO A 413 -29.78 -12.59 -6.44
C PRO A 413 -29.95 -11.06 -6.45
N ARG A 414 -29.44 -10.37 -5.43
CA ARG A 414 -29.51 -8.90 -5.35
C ARG A 414 -28.58 -8.23 -6.36
N ILE A 415 -27.35 -8.73 -6.50
CA ILE A 415 -26.38 -8.23 -7.50
C ILE A 415 -26.98 -8.35 -8.90
N ASN A 416 -27.55 -9.51 -9.23
CA ASN A 416 -28.14 -9.77 -10.53
C ASN A 416 -29.34 -8.85 -10.82
N ALA A 417 -30.20 -8.62 -9.82
CA ALA A 417 -31.31 -7.68 -9.95
C ALA A 417 -30.81 -6.24 -10.24
N LEU A 418 -29.84 -5.75 -9.47
CA LEU A 418 -29.25 -4.41 -9.68
C LEU A 418 -28.57 -4.28 -11.05
N LEU A 419 -27.90 -5.33 -11.51
CA LEU A 419 -27.26 -5.36 -12.83
C LEU A 419 -28.29 -5.17 -13.95
N HIS A 420 -29.41 -5.90 -13.91
CA HIS A 420 -30.46 -5.84 -14.93
C HIS A 420 -31.32 -4.58 -14.88
N GLU A 421 -31.40 -3.93 -13.72
CA GLU A 421 -32.06 -2.63 -13.54
C GLU A 421 -31.17 -1.45 -13.99
N SER A 422 -29.85 -1.65 -14.13
CA SER A 422 -28.91 -0.57 -14.42
C SER A 422 -28.97 -0.09 -15.87
N LEU A 423 -28.85 1.23 -16.04
CA LEU A 423 -28.73 1.87 -17.33
C LEU A 423 -27.31 1.80 -17.92
N MET A 424 -26.31 1.39 -17.13
CA MET A 424 -24.91 1.44 -17.55
C MET A 424 -24.52 0.32 -18.51
N LEU A 425 -25.27 -0.78 -18.53
CA LEU A 425 -25.09 -1.87 -19.50
C LEU A 425 -25.29 -1.41 -20.96
N VAL A 426 -25.92 -0.26 -21.16
CA VAL A 426 -26.12 0.30 -22.51
C VAL A 426 -24.80 0.53 -23.24
N THR A 427 -23.72 0.76 -22.50
CA THR A 427 -22.38 0.97 -23.08
C THR A 427 -21.84 -0.29 -23.75
N CYS A 428 -22.25 -1.47 -23.29
CA CYS A 428 -21.96 -2.75 -23.95
C CYS A 428 -22.63 -2.86 -25.32
N LEU A 429 -23.67 -2.06 -25.59
CA LEU A 429 -24.36 -2.04 -26.88
C LEU A 429 -23.71 -1.08 -27.88
N ASN A 430 -22.80 -0.20 -27.46
CA ASN A 430 -22.14 0.76 -28.36
C ASN A 430 -21.48 0.08 -29.58
N PRO A 431 -20.76 -1.05 -29.44
CA PRO A 431 -20.16 -1.73 -30.59
C PRO A 431 -21.19 -2.40 -31.53
N VAL A 432 -22.41 -2.63 -31.05
CA VAL A 432 -23.46 -3.39 -31.76
C VAL A 432 -24.43 -2.47 -32.49
N ILE A 433 -24.95 -1.43 -31.81
CA ILE A 433 -25.98 -0.52 -32.34
C ILE A 433 -25.46 0.90 -32.56
N GLY A 434 -24.20 1.17 -32.24
CA GLY A 434 -23.60 2.50 -32.33
C GLY A 434 -23.99 3.41 -31.16
N TYR A 435 -23.12 4.39 -30.89
CA TYR A 435 -23.25 5.29 -29.74
C TYR A 435 -24.58 6.05 -29.70
N ASP A 436 -25.03 6.60 -30.83
CA ASP A 436 -26.26 7.41 -30.88
C ASP A 436 -27.51 6.58 -30.57
N MET A 437 -27.56 5.33 -31.03
CA MET A 437 -28.68 4.44 -30.75
C MET A 437 -28.66 3.98 -29.30
N ALA A 438 -27.49 3.57 -28.79
CA ALA A 438 -27.31 3.23 -27.38
C ALA A 438 -27.71 4.40 -26.46
N SER A 439 -27.29 5.63 -26.78
CA SER A 439 -27.69 6.84 -26.06
C SER A 439 -29.21 7.05 -26.06
N LYS A 440 -29.88 6.82 -27.21
CA LYS A 440 -31.35 6.89 -27.31
C LYS A 440 -32.03 5.82 -26.45
N VAL A 441 -31.53 4.59 -26.45
CA VAL A 441 -32.03 3.48 -25.61
C VAL A 441 -31.96 3.84 -24.14
N ALA A 442 -30.82 4.33 -23.65
CA ALA A 442 -30.66 4.75 -22.26
C ALA A 442 -31.58 5.92 -21.88
N LYS A 443 -31.66 6.95 -22.73
CA LYS A 443 -32.53 8.12 -22.50
C LYS A 443 -34.01 7.73 -22.45
N ASN A 444 -34.45 6.84 -23.35
CA ASN A 444 -35.83 6.35 -23.37
C ASN A 444 -36.13 5.49 -22.13
N ALA A 445 -35.21 4.58 -21.76
CA ALA A 445 -35.32 3.74 -20.57
C ALA A 445 -35.48 4.60 -19.31
N HIS A 446 -34.59 5.58 -19.12
CA HIS A 446 -34.64 6.50 -17.99
C HIS A 446 -35.94 7.32 -17.94
N LYS A 447 -36.34 7.92 -19.07
CA LYS A 447 -37.53 8.78 -19.15
C LYS A 447 -38.82 8.02 -18.84
N LYS A 448 -38.89 6.74 -19.20
CA LYS A 448 -40.11 5.93 -19.08
C LYS A 448 -40.08 4.93 -17.92
N GLY A 449 -38.97 4.82 -17.19
CA GLY A 449 -38.79 3.83 -16.12
C GLY A 449 -38.77 2.39 -16.65
N LEU A 450 -38.24 2.18 -17.87
CA LEU A 450 -38.10 0.86 -18.49
C LEU A 450 -36.69 0.30 -18.23
N THR A 451 -36.54 -1.02 -18.35
CA THR A 451 -35.21 -1.63 -18.47
C THR A 451 -34.59 -1.29 -19.83
N LEU A 452 -33.26 -1.43 -19.95
CA LEU A 452 -32.58 -1.25 -21.23
C LEU A 452 -33.10 -2.22 -22.30
N LYS A 453 -33.40 -3.47 -21.91
CA LYS A 453 -33.98 -4.49 -22.80
C LYS A 453 -35.33 -4.04 -23.37
N GLN A 454 -36.23 -3.62 -22.49
CA GLN A 454 -37.56 -3.11 -22.88
C GLN A 454 -37.44 -1.89 -23.79
N SER A 455 -36.53 -0.97 -23.48
CA SER A 455 -36.29 0.23 -24.29
C SER A 455 -35.68 -0.08 -25.66
N ALA A 456 -34.74 -1.04 -25.74
CA ALA A 456 -34.13 -1.47 -26.99
C ALA A 456 -35.15 -2.12 -27.92
N MET A 457 -36.05 -2.95 -27.38
CA MET A 457 -37.15 -3.55 -28.12
C MET A 457 -38.17 -2.51 -28.59
N GLU A 458 -38.55 -1.57 -27.71
CA GLU A 458 -39.50 -0.51 -28.05
C GLU A 458 -38.97 0.38 -29.19
N LEU A 459 -37.69 0.74 -29.14
CA LEU A 459 -37.03 1.55 -30.17
C LEU A 459 -36.64 0.74 -31.42
N LYS A 460 -36.92 -0.57 -31.43
CA LYS A 460 -36.48 -1.51 -32.50
C LYS A 460 -34.98 -1.42 -32.77
N ALA A 461 -34.19 -1.16 -31.72
CA ALA A 461 -32.74 -1.06 -31.81
C ALA A 461 -32.09 -2.45 -31.92
N LEU A 462 -32.66 -3.45 -31.25
CA LEU A 462 -32.23 -4.85 -31.23
C LEU A 462 -33.45 -5.77 -31.06
N SER A 463 -33.34 -7.01 -31.53
CA SER A 463 -34.28 -8.07 -31.18
C SER A 463 -34.07 -8.53 -29.73
N GLU A 464 -35.03 -9.27 -29.18
CA GLU A 464 -34.89 -9.81 -27.81
C GLU A 464 -33.73 -10.81 -27.72
N GLU A 465 -33.63 -11.71 -28.70
CA GLU A 465 -32.57 -12.72 -28.79
C GLU A 465 -31.19 -12.09 -28.94
N ASP A 466 -31.07 -11.04 -29.77
CA ASP A 466 -29.83 -10.29 -29.90
C ASP A 466 -29.51 -9.54 -28.61
N PHE A 467 -30.51 -8.90 -27.98
CA PHE A 467 -30.28 -8.19 -26.73
C PHE A 467 -29.76 -9.12 -25.64
N ASP A 468 -30.27 -10.36 -25.55
CA ASP A 468 -29.85 -11.39 -24.58
C ASP A 468 -28.51 -12.05 -24.92
N LYS A 469 -28.05 -11.92 -26.17
CA LYS A 469 -26.72 -12.34 -26.61
C LYS A 469 -25.62 -11.35 -26.23
N TYR A 470 -25.94 -10.06 -26.13
CA TYR A 470 -24.99 -8.97 -25.87
C TYR A 470 -25.00 -8.32 -24.46
N PRO A 471 -25.84 -8.64 -23.44
CA PRO A 471 -25.90 -7.88 -22.20
C PRO A 471 -24.97 -8.47 -21.11
N THR A 472 -24.24 -9.54 -21.38
CA THR A 472 -23.21 -10.06 -20.47
C THR A 472 -21.87 -9.41 -20.79
N THR A 473 -21.61 -8.29 -20.14
CA THR A 473 -20.32 -7.98 -19.51
C THR A 473 -19.23 -9.03 -19.75
N ASN A 474 -18.42 -8.83 -20.78
CA ASN A 474 -17.13 -9.48 -21.08
C ASN A 474 -16.83 -10.87 -20.48
N GLU A 475 -17.81 -11.77 -20.42
CA GLU A 475 -17.64 -13.19 -20.07
C GLU A 475 -18.68 -14.00 -20.83
N ASN A 476 -18.47 -14.09 -22.15
CA ASN A 476 -18.73 -15.26 -23.00
C ASN A 476 -18.49 -14.87 -24.47
N ASP A 477 -17.24 -14.62 -24.87
CA ASP A 477 -16.81 -14.93 -26.24
C ASP A 477 -16.35 -16.39 -26.32
N ASN A 478 -17.18 -17.31 -25.82
CA ASN A 478 -16.93 -18.75 -25.88
C ASN A 478 -17.78 -19.45 -26.94
N THR A 479 -18.27 -18.70 -27.93
CA THR A 479 -18.75 -19.26 -29.19
C THR A 479 -18.41 -18.41 -30.41
N THR A 480 -17.30 -17.63 -30.42
CA THR A 480 -16.63 -17.18 -31.65
C THR A 480 -15.15 -16.79 -31.44
N ASN A 481 -14.34 -17.66 -30.84
CA ASN A 481 -12.91 -17.80 -31.17
C ASN A 481 -12.09 -16.48 -31.41
N THR A 482 -12.18 -15.48 -30.53
CA THR A 482 -11.22 -14.35 -30.53
C THR A 482 -10.81 -13.97 -29.10
N ASP A 483 -9.86 -14.71 -28.57
CA ASP A 483 -9.06 -14.30 -27.42
C ASP A 483 -8.44 -12.90 -27.61
N PRO A 484 -8.29 -12.11 -26.53
CA PRO A 484 -7.94 -10.69 -26.61
C PRO A 484 -6.53 -10.48 -27.18
N LEU A 485 -6.40 -9.42 -27.98
CA LEU A 485 -5.14 -8.96 -28.54
C LEU A 485 -4.23 -8.40 -27.44
N LEU A 486 -2.91 -8.60 -27.58
CA LEU A 486 -1.90 -8.21 -26.60
C LEU A 486 -1.91 -6.71 -26.28
N PHE A 487 -2.24 -5.88 -27.27
CA PHE A 487 -2.45 -4.45 -27.13
C PHE A 487 -3.50 -3.95 -28.15
N PRO A 488 -4.02 -2.72 -28.05
CA PRO A 488 -5.04 -2.21 -28.96
C PRO A 488 -4.56 -2.08 -30.42
N THR A 489 -5.42 -2.39 -31.38
CA THR A 489 -5.13 -2.25 -32.83
C THR A 489 -4.93 -0.82 -33.29
N THR A 490 -5.29 0.17 -32.48
CA THR A 490 -5.05 1.60 -32.75
C THR A 490 -3.56 1.96 -32.82
N LEU A 491 -2.69 1.11 -32.27
CA LEU A 491 -1.23 1.25 -32.38
C LEU A 491 -0.67 0.62 -33.66
N VAL A 492 -1.49 -0.02 -34.48
CA VAL A 492 -1.07 -0.58 -35.78
C VAL A 492 -1.32 0.45 -36.88
N SER A 493 -0.30 0.74 -37.69
CA SER A 493 -0.39 1.74 -38.76
C SER A 493 -1.46 1.36 -39.81
N PRO A 494 -2.45 2.24 -40.09
CA PRO A 494 -3.41 2.03 -41.17
C PRO A 494 -2.73 1.93 -42.54
N ASP A 495 -1.68 2.72 -42.77
CA ASP A 495 -0.93 2.72 -44.04
C ASP A 495 -0.20 1.39 -44.26
N VAL A 496 0.39 0.84 -43.19
CA VAL A 496 1.04 -0.48 -43.26
C VAL A 496 0.00 -1.57 -43.50
N THR A 497 -1.16 -1.48 -42.85
CA THR A 497 -2.27 -2.42 -43.03
C THR A 497 -2.77 -2.41 -44.48
N ALA A 498 -2.97 -1.22 -45.06
CA ALA A 498 -3.41 -1.06 -46.45
C ALA A 498 -2.38 -1.52 -47.48
N ALA A 499 -1.10 -1.57 -47.09
CA ALA A 499 0.00 -1.91 -47.98
C ALA A 499 0.41 -3.41 -47.93
N LEU A 500 -0.34 -4.22 -47.19
CA LEU A 500 -0.28 -5.68 -47.23
C LEU A 500 -1.04 -6.24 -48.46
N PRO A 501 -0.70 -7.45 -48.93
CA PRO A 501 -1.50 -8.11 -49.97
C PRO A 501 -2.95 -8.35 -49.46
N GLU A 502 -3.94 -8.30 -50.35
CA GLU A 502 -5.39 -8.25 -50.03
C GLU A 502 -5.88 -9.33 -49.04
N THR A 503 -5.25 -10.50 -49.02
CA THR A 503 -5.64 -11.63 -48.16
C THR A 503 -4.89 -11.69 -46.84
N TYR A 504 -3.99 -10.73 -46.55
CA TYR A 504 -3.15 -10.75 -45.36
C TYR A 504 -3.62 -9.70 -44.36
N THR A 505 -3.45 -10.01 -43.08
CA THR A 505 -3.77 -9.08 -41.98
C THR A 505 -2.57 -8.93 -41.07
N ILE A 506 -2.42 -7.76 -40.46
CA ILE A 506 -1.45 -7.50 -39.40
C ILE A 506 -2.19 -7.06 -38.15
N ARG A 507 -1.79 -7.62 -37.00
CA ARG A 507 -2.41 -7.32 -35.71
C ARG A 507 -1.46 -7.66 -34.56
N PRO A 508 -1.76 -7.20 -33.34
CA PRO A 508 -1.10 -7.68 -32.14
C PRO A 508 -1.25 -9.19 -31.97
N LEU A 509 -0.26 -9.80 -31.33
CA LEU A 509 -0.28 -11.20 -30.91
C LEU A 509 -1.49 -11.47 -30.02
N ARG A 510 -2.00 -12.70 -30.04
CA ARG A 510 -3.01 -13.17 -29.09
C ARG A 510 -2.70 -14.59 -28.62
N ARG A 511 -3.28 -15.01 -27.50
CA ARG A 511 -3.07 -16.32 -26.87
C ARG A 511 -3.30 -17.51 -27.83
N SER A 512 -4.31 -17.48 -28.69
CA SER A 512 -4.65 -18.54 -29.64
C SER A 512 -3.69 -18.63 -30.83
N ASP A 513 -2.73 -17.71 -30.94
CA ASP A 513 -1.71 -17.79 -31.98
C ASP A 513 -0.74 -18.95 -31.77
N TYR A 514 -0.72 -19.52 -30.55
CA TYR A 514 -0.06 -20.80 -30.29
C TYR A 514 -0.53 -21.89 -31.27
N GLN A 515 -1.86 -22.05 -31.44
CA GLN A 515 -2.42 -23.03 -32.37
C GLN A 515 -2.38 -22.58 -33.84
N ARG A 516 -2.05 -21.30 -34.11
CA ARG A 516 -1.99 -20.73 -35.47
C ARG A 516 -0.58 -20.70 -36.05
N GLY A 517 0.37 -21.38 -35.41
CA GLY A 517 1.73 -21.56 -35.92
C GLY A 517 2.70 -20.43 -35.55
N TYR A 518 2.41 -19.64 -34.51
CA TYR A 518 3.32 -18.57 -34.07
C TYR A 518 4.74 -19.09 -33.76
N LEU A 519 4.84 -20.18 -32.99
CA LEU A 519 6.14 -20.78 -32.65
C LEU A 519 6.82 -21.37 -33.88
N ASP A 520 6.06 -21.86 -34.86
CA ASP A 520 6.61 -22.41 -36.10
C ASP A 520 7.29 -21.33 -36.95
N VAL A 521 6.70 -20.13 -37.00
CA VAL A 521 7.32 -18.98 -37.67
C VAL A 521 8.63 -18.56 -36.98
N LEU A 522 8.67 -18.54 -35.65
CA LEU A 522 9.89 -18.21 -34.90
C LEU A 522 11.03 -19.23 -35.10
N ARG A 523 10.72 -20.47 -35.49
CA ARG A 523 11.75 -21.48 -35.84
C ARG A 523 12.61 -21.08 -37.04
N VAL A 524 12.21 -20.05 -37.79
CA VAL A 524 13.06 -19.47 -38.85
C VAL A 524 14.31 -18.80 -38.27
N LEU A 525 14.23 -18.26 -37.05
CA LEU A 525 15.34 -17.54 -36.41
C LEU A 525 16.26 -18.46 -35.62
N THR A 526 15.70 -19.43 -34.91
CA THR A 526 16.48 -20.29 -34.02
C THR A 526 15.76 -21.60 -33.70
N THR A 527 16.42 -22.50 -32.97
CA THR A 527 15.79 -23.71 -32.45
C THR A 527 14.85 -23.33 -31.31
N VAL A 528 13.55 -23.38 -31.56
CA VAL A 528 12.52 -23.23 -30.51
C VAL A 528 12.33 -24.58 -29.82
N GLY A 529 12.51 -24.64 -28.49
CA GLY A 529 12.25 -25.86 -27.72
C GLY A 529 10.77 -26.28 -27.74
N ASP A 530 10.46 -27.47 -27.25
CA ASP A 530 9.08 -27.96 -27.13
C ASP A 530 8.35 -27.22 -26.00
N ILE A 531 7.76 -26.07 -26.34
CA ILE A 531 6.96 -25.26 -25.43
C ILE A 531 5.55 -25.87 -25.38
N THR A 532 5.14 -26.34 -24.20
CA THR A 532 3.77 -26.82 -23.98
C THR A 532 2.77 -25.66 -23.97
N ALA A 533 1.49 -25.95 -24.22
CA ALA A 533 0.42 -24.93 -24.16
C ALA A 533 0.39 -24.18 -22.82
N ALA A 534 0.60 -24.87 -21.70
CA ALA A 534 0.64 -24.26 -20.38
C ALA A 534 1.86 -23.32 -20.20
N GLN A 535 3.01 -23.68 -20.76
CA GLN A 535 4.20 -22.81 -20.75
C GLN A 535 4.02 -21.60 -21.67
N TRP A 536 3.35 -21.78 -22.81
CA TRP A 536 2.93 -20.68 -23.67
C TRP A 536 2.02 -19.71 -22.94
N ASP A 537 0.97 -20.22 -22.29
CA ASP A 537 0.01 -19.41 -21.54
C ASP A 537 0.70 -18.59 -20.45
N ALA A 538 1.56 -19.23 -19.65
CA ALA A 538 2.32 -18.55 -18.61
C ALA A 538 3.23 -17.43 -19.17
N ARG A 539 3.85 -17.65 -20.34
CA ARG A 539 4.66 -16.62 -21.01
C ARG A 539 3.80 -15.49 -21.56
N TYR A 540 2.67 -15.83 -22.19
CA TYR A 540 1.72 -14.85 -22.71
C TYR A 540 1.21 -13.95 -21.59
N ASP A 541 0.82 -14.54 -20.44
CA ASP A 541 0.38 -13.80 -19.25
C ASP A 541 1.46 -12.86 -18.72
N TRP A 542 2.71 -13.33 -18.67
CA TRP A 542 3.84 -12.52 -18.23
C TRP A 542 4.08 -11.31 -19.16
N ILE A 543 4.01 -11.51 -20.48
CA ILE A 543 4.15 -10.43 -21.47
C ILE A 543 2.95 -9.48 -21.41
N ALA A 544 1.72 -10.01 -21.36
CA ALA A 544 0.50 -9.22 -21.33
C ALA A 544 0.41 -8.31 -20.09
N SER A 545 1.00 -8.73 -18.96
CA SER A 545 1.10 -7.89 -17.75
C SER A 545 2.06 -6.69 -17.88
N ARG A 546 2.83 -6.60 -18.98
CA ARG A 546 3.82 -5.56 -19.30
C ARG A 546 3.51 -4.90 -20.65
N ASN A 547 2.25 -4.53 -20.84
CA ASN A 547 1.73 -3.95 -22.09
C ASN A 547 2.20 -2.51 -22.38
N ASP A 548 3.06 -1.94 -21.53
CA ASP A 548 3.82 -0.71 -21.77
C ASP A 548 5.30 -0.95 -22.11
N GLU A 549 5.76 -2.21 -22.10
CA GLU A 549 7.14 -2.60 -22.42
C GLU A 549 7.21 -3.53 -23.64
N TYR A 550 6.27 -4.46 -23.82
CA TYR A 550 6.31 -5.46 -24.89
C TYR A 550 5.18 -5.28 -25.90
N TYR A 551 5.56 -5.17 -27.18
CA TYR A 551 4.63 -5.04 -28.31
C TYR A 551 4.96 -6.07 -29.39
N LEU A 552 4.24 -7.19 -29.40
CA LEU A 552 4.41 -8.26 -30.38
C LEU A 552 3.34 -8.17 -31.46
N LEU A 553 3.77 -8.12 -32.73
CA LEU A 553 2.90 -8.13 -33.91
C LEU A 553 3.00 -9.45 -34.65
N VAL A 554 1.90 -9.84 -35.29
CA VAL A 554 1.82 -10.98 -36.20
C VAL A 554 1.17 -10.56 -37.51
N ILE A 555 1.66 -11.14 -38.61
CA ILE A 555 0.99 -11.15 -39.91
C ILE A 555 0.35 -12.51 -40.10
N CYS A 556 -0.94 -12.54 -40.45
CA CYS A 556 -1.67 -13.75 -40.77
C CYS A 556 -2.02 -13.81 -42.27
N ASP A 557 -2.01 -15.00 -42.86
CA ASP A 557 -2.50 -15.25 -44.22
C ASP A 557 -4.04 -15.35 -44.28
N GLY A 558 -4.59 -15.57 -45.48
CA GLY A 558 -6.04 -15.63 -45.70
C GLY A 558 -6.74 -16.81 -45.01
N ALA A 559 -5.99 -17.81 -44.54
CA ALA A 559 -6.50 -18.90 -43.71
C ALA A 559 -6.40 -18.60 -42.20
N GLY A 560 -5.85 -17.43 -41.83
CA GLY A 560 -5.67 -17.02 -40.45
C GLY A 560 -4.48 -17.67 -39.75
N ARG A 561 -3.58 -18.32 -40.49
CA ARG A 561 -2.32 -18.87 -39.98
C ARG A 561 -1.30 -17.75 -39.85
N VAL A 562 -0.51 -17.77 -38.76
CA VAL A 562 0.59 -16.83 -38.55
C VAL A 562 1.70 -17.16 -39.55
N VAL A 563 2.13 -16.14 -40.31
CA VAL A 563 3.14 -16.27 -41.37
C VAL A 563 4.27 -15.26 -41.23
N GLY A 564 4.15 -14.31 -40.30
CA GLY A 564 5.23 -13.41 -39.92
C GLY A 564 5.02 -12.88 -38.51
N THR A 565 6.10 -12.54 -37.82
CA THR A 565 6.05 -11.91 -36.50
C THR A 565 7.26 -10.99 -36.27
N GLY A 566 7.10 -10.05 -35.34
CA GLY A 566 8.16 -9.19 -34.85
C GLY A 566 7.79 -8.63 -33.48
N SER A 567 8.82 -8.32 -32.71
CA SER A 567 8.71 -7.81 -31.34
C SER A 567 9.29 -6.41 -31.25
N LEU A 568 8.66 -5.55 -30.45
CA LEU A 568 9.22 -4.28 -30.00
C LEU A 568 9.27 -4.29 -28.47
N ILE A 569 10.46 -4.03 -27.92
CA ILE A 569 10.71 -3.91 -26.49
C ILE A 569 11.04 -2.45 -26.19
N VAL A 570 10.29 -1.82 -25.28
CA VAL A 570 10.46 -0.41 -24.91
C VAL A 570 11.29 -0.32 -23.64
N GLU A 571 12.48 0.29 -23.76
CA GLU A 571 13.39 0.51 -22.64
C GLU A 571 13.36 1.99 -22.19
N ARG A 572 13.15 2.22 -20.90
CA ARG A 572 13.22 3.56 -20.28
C ARG A 572 14.65 3.84 -19.81
N LYS A 573 15.28 4.89 -20.35
CA LYS A 573 16.65 5.30 -19.94
C LYS A 573 16.60 6.24 -18.73
N PHE A 574 17.53 6.13 -17.79
CA PHE A 574 17.66 7.12 -16.70
C PHE A 574 18.11 8.51 -17.21
N ILE A 575 18.88 8.51 -18.30
CA ILE A 575 19.34 9.72 -18.98
C ILE A 575 18.28 10.22 -19.99
N HIS A 576 18.53 11.36 -20.63
CA HIS A 576 17.60 11.95 -21.61
C HIS A 576 16.18 12.19 -21.05
N ALA A 577 16.08 12.65 -19.79
CA ALA A 577 14.81 12.96 -19.13
C ALA A 577 13.80 11.79 -19.12
N LEU A 578 14.28 10.58 -18.80
CA LEU A 578 13.49 9.36 -18.84
C LEU A 578 13.01 8.95 -20.25
N GLY A 579 13.77 9.32 -21.28
CA GLY A 579 13.46 9.02 -22.67
C GLY A 579 13.39 7.51 -22.96
N MET A 580 12.49 7.12 -23.85
CA MET A 580 12.24 5.72 -24.22
C MET A 580 12.94 5.34 -25.53
N VAL A 581 13.53 4.15 -25.56
CA VAL A 581 14.16 3.55 -26.75
C VAL A 581 13.39 2.29 -27.11
N GLY A 582 12.97 2.17 -28.36
CA GLY A 582 12.40 0.95 -28.90
C GLY A 582 13.49 0.02 -29.41
N HIS A 583 13.45 -1.25 -29.03
CA HIS A 583 14.31 -2.31 -29.55
C HIS A 583 13.45 -3.25 -30.39
N ILE A 584 13.69 -3.30 -31.70
CA ILE A 584 13.00 -4.23 -32.60
C ILE A 584 13.77 -5.55 -32.64
N GLU A 585 13.07 -6.62 -32.29
CA GLU A 585 13.61 -7.98 -32.16
C GLU A 585 12.72 -9.01 -32.88
N ASP A 586 13.23 -10.24 -33.02
CA ASP A 586 12.48 -11.42 -33.46
C ASP A 586 11.72 -11.29 -34.78
N ILE A 587 12.29 -10.58 -35.76
CA ILE A 587 11.67 -10.39 -37.07
C ILE A 587 11.75 -11.67 -37.90
N ALA A 588 10.64 -12.41 -37.95
CA ALA A 588 10.55 -13.69 -38.64
C ALA A 588 9.44 -13.67 -39.71
N VAL A 589 9.71 -14.31 -40.85
CA VAL A 589 8.72 -14.58 -41.91
C VAL A 589 8.90 -16.03 -42.34
N ASP A 590 7.80 -16.76 -42.38
CA ASP A 590 7.74 -18.15 -42.84
C ASP A 590 8.43 -18.31 -44.21
N LYS A 591 9.20 -19.39 -44.39
CA LYS A 591 10.05 -19.59 -45.57
C LYS A 591 9.27 -19.52 -46.88
N ASP A 592 8.06 -20.07 -46.91
CA ASP A 592 7.21 -20.10 -48.11
C ASP A 592 6.52 -18.74 -48.38
N GLN A 593 6.70 -17.78 -47.48
CA GLN A 593 6.10 -16.44 -47.52
C GLN A 593 7.15 -15.35 -47.74
N GLN A 594 8.44 -15.71 -47.82
CA GLN A 594 9.53 -14.78 -48.10
C GLN A 594 9.42 -14.19 -49.51
N GLY A 595 9.99 -13.00 -49.71
CA GLY A 595 9.90 -12.25 -50.99
C GLY A 595 8.64 -11.40 -51.16
N LYS A 596 7.60 -11.58 -50.32
CA LYS A 596 6.34 -10.80 -50.35
C LYS A 596 6.39 -9.46 -49.60
N LYS A 597 7.59 -8.98 -49.24
CA LYS A 597 7.84 -7.77 -48.44
C LYS A 597 7.18 -7.76 -47.03
N LEU A 598 6.77 -8.91 -46.50
CA LEU A 598 6.12 -9.00 -45.18
C LEU A 598 7.03 -8.54 -44.03
N GLY A 599 8.33 -8.88 -44.09
CA GLY A 599 9.31 -8.42 -43.10
C GLY A 599 9.45 -6.89 -43.07
N LEU A 600 9.43 -6.24 -44.25
CA LEU A 600 9.44 -4.77 -44.33
C LEU A 600 8.19 -4.17 -43.68
N ARG A 601 7.01 -4.80 -43.85
CA ARG A 601 5.77 -4.35 -43.20
C ARG A 601 5.80 -4.50 -41.69
N LEU A 602 6.38 -5.58 -41.17
CA LEU A 602 6.58 -5.76 -39.73
C LEU A 602 7.44 -4.64 -39.14
N ILE A 603 8.57 -4.33 -39.77
CA ILE A 603 9.45 -3.23 -39.33
C ILE A 603 8.71 -1.89 -39.33
N GLN A 604 8.02 -1.55 -40.42
CA GLN A 604 7.26 -0.31 -40.51
C GLN A 604 6.16 -0.22 -39.46
N ALA A 605 5.48 -1.33 -39.15
CA ALA A 605 4.47 -1.36 -38.11
C ALA A 605 5.07 -1.17 -36.71
N LEU A 606 6.20 -1.82 -36.41
CA LEU A 606 6.86 -1.71 -35.11
C LEU A 606 7.48 -0.32 -34.90
N ASP A 607 8.06 0.29 -35.93
CA ASP A 607 8.53 1.68 -35.87
C ASP A 607 7.38 2.66 -35.58
N PHE A 608 6.23 2.45 -36.22
CA PHE A 608 5.05 3.24 -35.94
C PHE A 608 4.56 3.05 -34.50
N VAL A 609 4.57 1.81 -33.97
CA VAL A 609 4.25 1.56 -32.57
C VAL A 609 5.24 2.31 -31.67
N ALA A 610 6.55 2.21 -31.93
CA ALA A 610 7.61 2.87 -31.16
C ALA A 610 7.41 4.40 -31.11
N GLU A 611 7.10 5.02 -32.25
CA GLU A 611 6.78 6.45 -32.31
C GLU A 611 5.52 6.78 -31.48
N LYS A 612 4.45 6.00 -31.62
CA LYS A 612 3.17 6.24 -30.91
C LYS A 612 3.27 6.09 -29.40
N VAL A 613 4.11 5.19 -28.92
CA VAL A 613 4.35 5.00 -27.48
C VAL A 613 5.38 5.99 -26.92
N GLY A 614 5.96 6.84 -27.77
CA GLY A 614 6.83 7.96 -27.36
C GLY A 614 8.32 7.63 -27.31
N CYS A 615 8.78 6.61 -28.05
CA CYS A 615 10.20 6.34 -28.20
C CYS A 615 10.85 7.46 -29.02
N TYR A 616 12.00 7.98 -28.56
CA TYR A 616 12.74 9.01 -29.31
C TYR A 616 13.62 8.42 -30.42
N LYS A 617 13.86 7.10 -30.37
CA LYS A 617 14.52 6.33 -31.42
C LYS A 617 14.14 4.85 -31.31
N THR A 618 14.28 4.15 -32.43
CA THR A 618 14.25 2.69 -32.51
C THR A 618 15.63 2.17 -32.89
N ILE A 619 16.02 1.03 -32.35
CA ILE A 619 17.24 0.30 -32.70
C ILE A 619 16.92 -1.17 -32.94
N LEU A 620 17.77 -1.84 -33.71
CA LEU A 620 17.73 -3.27 -33.95
C LEU A 620 19.15 -3.76 -34.22
N ASP A 621 19.37 -5.01 -33.90
CA ASP A 621 20.62 -5.71 -34.18
C ASP A 621 20.43 -6.71 -35.32
N CYS A 622 21.42 -6.83 -36.20
CA CYS A 622 21.34 -7.73 -37.35
C CYS A 622 22.72 -8.20 -37.84
N SER A 623 22.75 -9.38 -38.47
CA SER A 623 23.95 -9.87 -39.15
C SER A 623 24.31 -9.01 -40.36
N GLU A 624 25.59 -8.93 -40.71
CA GLU A 624 26.07 -8.15 -41.86
C GLU A 624 25.37 -8.52 -43.18
N SER A 625 25.02 -9.79 -43.35
CA SER A 625 24.26 -10.28 -44.52
C SER A 625 22.87 -9.65 -44.66
N ASN A 626 22.27 -9.15 -43.58
CA ASN A 626 20.95 -8.54 -43.55
C ASN A 626 20.99 -7.00 -43.56
N GLU A 627 22.18 -6.37 -43.48
CA GLU A 627 22.33 -4.91 -43.44
C GLU A 627 21.60 -4.23 -44.62
N GLY A 628 21.77 -4.76 -45.83
CA GLY A 628 21.14 -4.21 -47.03
C GLY A 628 19.60 -4.24 -47.02
N PHE A 629 18.98 -5.12 -46.22
CA PHE A 629 17.54 -5.13 -46.01
C PHE A 629 17.12 -3.99 -45.06
N TYR A 630 17.78 -3.87 -43.91
CA TYR A 630 17.44 -2.84 -42.91
C TYR A 630 17.75 -1.41 -43.37
N LEU A 631 18.79 -1.22 -44.19
CA LEU A 631 19.04 0.07 -44.85
C LEU A 631 17.84 0.50 -45.73
N LYS A 632 17.18 -0.44 -46.41
CA LYS A 632 15.97 -0.15 -47.21
C LYS A 632 14.74 0.14 -46.34
N CYS A 633 14.73 -0.34 -45.10
CA CYS A 633 13.71 0.00 -44.11
C CYS A 633 13.89 1.40 -43.51
N GLY A 634 15.01 2.08 -43.78
CA GLY A 634 15.31 3.42 -43.25
C GLY A 634 16.26 3.44 -42.06
N PHE A 635 16.77 2.28 -41.63
CA PHE A 635 17.78 2.19 -40.59
C PHE A 635 19.15 2.58 -41.13
N LYS A 636 20.07 2.95 -40.24
CA LYS A 636 21.47 3.24 -40.56
C LYS A 636 22.37 2.49 -39.58
N ARG A 637 23.55 2.09 -40.05
CA ARG A 637 24.56 1.46 -39.18
C ARG A 637 24.95 2.42 -38.04
N ALA A 638 24.87 1.94 -36.81
CA ALA A 638 25.20 2.71 -35.62
C ALA A 638 25.78 1.80 -34.53
N GLY A 639 27.08 1.92 -34.27
CA GLY A 639 27.77 1.13 -33.23
C GLY A 639 28.19 -0.28 -33.67
N LEU A 640 28.71 -1.04 -32.70
CA LEU A 640 29.03 -2.46 -32.81
C LEU A 640 28.24 -3.18 -31.72
N GLU A 641 27.61 -4.30 -32.07
CA GLU A 641 26.99 -5.22 -31.13
C GLU A 641 28.05 -6.20 -30.60
N MET A 642 28.02 -6.49 -29.30
CA MET A 642 28.93 -7.43 -28.65
C MET A 642 28.12 -8.32 -27.72
N ALA A 643 28.17 -9.64 -27.93
CA ALA A 643 27.46 -10.62 -27.10
C ALA A 643 28.43 -11.41 -26.20
N HIS A 644 28.03 -11.65 -24.95
CA HIS A 644 28.69 -12.58 -24.03
C HIS A 644 27.69 -13.67 -23.64
N TYR A 645 27.97 -14.90 -24.04
CA TYR A 645 27.13 -16.06 -23.77
C TYR A 645 27.54 -16.69 -22.43
N TYR A 646 26.57 -16.87 -21.53
CA TYR A 646 26.76 -17.45 -20.19
C TYR A 646 26.47 -18.94 -20.15
#